data_AF-A0A1H2VU61-F1
#
_entry.id   AF-A0A1H2VU61-F1
#
_cell.length_a   1.000
_cell.length_b   1.000
_cell.length_c   1.000
_cell.angle_alpha   90.00
_cell.angle_beta   90.00
_cell.angle_gamma   90.00
#
_symmetry.space_group_name_H-M   'P 1'
#
loop_
_entity.id
_entity.type
_entity.pdbx_description
1 polymer ?
#
loop_
_entity_poly.entity_id
_entity_poly.type
_entity_poly.pdbx_seq_one_letter_code
_entity_poly.pdbx_strand_id
1 'polypeptide(L)'
;MPLSQSHRAISVSTPLGEDVLLLRGVTGAERLGAPFAYELDLVSEDVDILPGDLLGKTATISLRLPRGGKRFFNGHISRFSHVGFDGANGLYRATLVPWLWLLSRTSDCRIFQEQAVPDIIKGIFREHGFTDFEEHLSGSYRTWNYCVQYRETCLDFVTRLMEQEGIYYYFRHEDGKHTLVLADSYSAHKVVEGYEEIPYFPPDETSLREREHLSDWAIVSTVCAGAFAHTDYDFTAPKKNLLAKRASPKDHAFADLERYDFPGSYRSNADGENYARIRLEELQVDYEGVNAGGNVRGLASGALFTLTGYRREDQNREYLILSTDYVLRSDPFGSAAEMPEDPIVQCRITAIDAQTPFRPARVTAKPVVQGIQTATVVGKEGERIWTDKYGRVKVQFHWDRYSVSNENSSCWVRVSQNWAGKTWGGTYMPHIGQEVLINFLEGDPDQPIVTGRVYNQDNMPPEKLPEHQTQSVWRDHGGNETIMEGTEGKQFIHTQQSCGNELLMDGSSGNEKIELRDKYGNEVILDAVAGTITIHSPSHESKIVLGKSIEASSLSDLIERFQGNWEADIVGSTKIKVGADVTEVFVGAQHKTILGSVTKLISPHKGEAIFGWENKVIGGRKSEYVKGSVVKGHWGTEMKLGKSKQADKAPFLIHNLGKAYYSVKGVVAQKMATWRTECEGKAYTKAQDIYLDAGGDMDFKGGVHKISATEAFEEYETMMCKADDWKVKASNAKINAKMNVKDGTLVIK
;
A
#
# COMPACT_ATOMS: atom_id res chain seq x y z
N MET A 1 -12.58 77.92 -40.70
CA MET A 1 -11.47 76.99 -41.02
C MET A 1 -11.80 75.69 -40.32
N PRO A 2 -11.56 74.53 -40.95
CA PRO A 2 -11.73 73.26 -40.25
C PRO A 2 -10.80 73.21 -39.03
N LEU A 3 -11.27 72.60 -37.95
CA LEU A 3 -10.45 72.41 -36.76
C LEU A 3 -9.25 71.50 -37.07
N SER A 4 -8.06 71.87 -36.60
CA SER A 4 -6.83 71.07 -36.80
C SER A 4 -5.94 71.09 -35.55
N GLN A 5 -5.16 70.02 -35.37
CA GLN A 5 -4.18 69.89 -34.29
C GLN A 5 -2.70 69.99 -34.75
N SER A 6 -2.45 70.29 -36.03
CA SER A 6 -1.11 70.37 -36.65
C SER A 6 -0.10 71.29 -35.97
N HIS A 7 -0.55 72.38 -35.34
CA HIS A 7 0.31 73.36 -34.65
C HIS A 7 0.21 73.33 -33.12
N ARG A 8 -0.41 72.29 -32.54
CA ARG A 8 -0.66 72.19 -31.10
C ARG A 8 0.44 71.43 -30.37
N ALA A 9 0.55 71.67 -29.06
CA ALA A 9 1.53 70.99 -28.21
C ALA A 9 1.23 69.50 -28.03
N ILE A 10 -0.05 69.14 -28.08
CA ILE A 10 -0.55 67.76 -28.04
C ILE A 10 -1.45 67.48 -29.24
N SER A 11 -1.40 66.25 -29.73
CA SER A 11 -2.23 65.76 -30.84
C SER A 11 -2.52 64.26 -30.68
N VAL A 12 -3.57 63.76 -31.32
CA VAL A 12 -3.92 62.32 -31.32
C VAL A 12 -4.02 61.79 -32.75
N SER A 13 -3.41 60.63 -32.98
CA SER A 13 -3.56 59.85 -34.21
C SER A 13 -4.47 58.66 -33.93
N THR A 14 -5.52 58.50 -34.75
CA THR A 14 -6.50 57.42 -34.65
C THR A 14 -6.72 56.75 -36.01
N PRO A 15 -7.31 55.55 -36.06
CA PRO A 15 -7.64 54.87 -37.32
C PRO A 15 -8.66 55.59 -38.21
N LEU A 16 -9.33 56.63 -37.73
CA LEU A 16 -10.31 57.41 -38.50
C LEU A 16 -9.66 58.37 -39.50
N GLY A 17 -8.36 58.61 -39.38
CA GLY A 17 -7.63 59.57 -40.20
C GLY A 17 -7.24 60.83 -39.43
N GLU A 18 -6.55 61.73 -40.13
CA GLU A 18 -6.07 62.98 -39.57
C GLU A 18 -7.22 63.95 -39.30
N ASP A 19 -7.13 64.70 -38.20
CA ASP A 19 -8.04 65.78 -37.82
C ASP A 19 -9.54 65.41 -37.72
N VAL A 20 -9.90 64.11 -37.73
CA VAL A 20 -11.26 63.65 -37.40
C VAL A 20 -11.54 63.77 -35.90
N LEU A 21 -10.62 63.25 -35.07
CA LEU A 21 -10.67 63.44 -33.61
C LEU A 21 -9.50 64.32 -33.17
N LEU A 22 -9.83 65.36 -32.40
CA LEU A 22 -8.88 66.36 -31.95
C LEU A 22 -8.75 66.30 -30.42
N LEU A 23 -7.51 66.34 -29.94
CA LEU A 23 -7.21 66.17 -28.52
C LEU A 23 -7.36 67.47 -27.73
N ARG A 24 -8.30 67.52 -26.77
CA ARG A 24 -8.47 68.62 -25.82
C ARG A 24 -7.65 68.43 -24.55
N GLY A 25 -7.55 67.20 -24.06
CA GLY A 25 -6.82 66.92 -22.84
C GLY A 25 -6.53 65.44 -22.64
N VAL A 26 -5.53 65.17 -21.81
CA VAL A 26 -5.17 63.84 -21.35
C VAL A 26 -5.06 63.88 -19.84
N THR A 27 -5.64 62.91 -19.18
CA THR A 27 -5.34 62.60 -17.78
C THR A 27 -4.94 61.13 -17.73
N GLY A 28 -3.77 60.81 -17.21
CA GLY A 28 -3.40 59.40 -17.15
C GLY A 28 -2.30 59.07 -16.17
N ALA A 29 -2.22 57.79 -15.86
CA ALA A 29 -1.37 57.23 -14.83
C ALA A 29 -0.60 56.02 -15.39
N GLU A 30 0.70 56.02 -15.16
CA GLU A 30 1.63 54.90 -15.42
C GLU A 30 2.28 54.50 -14.10
N ARG A 31 2.48 53.20 -13.88
CA ARG A 31 3.12 52.63 -12.68
C ARG A 31 3.99 51.45 -13.09
N LEU A 32 5.12 51.23 -12.40
CA LEU A 32 5.89 50.00 -12.53
C LEU A 32 5.04 48.81 -12.08
N GLY A 33 5.00 47.77 -12.89
CA GLY A 33 4.27 46.53 -12.60
C GLY A 33 2.75 46.63 -12.74
N ALA A 34 2.20 47.73 -13.27
CA ALA A 34 0.77 47.85 -13.53
C ALA A 34 0.46 48.35 -14.95
N PRO A 35 -0.70 47.99 -15.53
CA PRO A 35 -1.14 48.55 -16.80
C PRO A 35 -1.38 50.06 -16.69
N PHE A 36 -0.89 50.85 -17.66
CA PHE A 36 -1.22 52.26 -17.73
C PHE A 36 -2.69 52.49 -18.14
N ALA A 37 -3.21 53.67 -17.84
CA ALA A 37 -4.48 54.14 -18.37
C ALA A 37 -4.40 55.65 -18.67
N TYR A 38 -4.75 56.05 -19.90
CA TYR A 38 -4.91 57.46 -20.26
C TYR A 38 -6.36 57.73 -20.69
N GLU A 39 -7.01 58.65 -20.00
CA GLU A 39 -8.30 59.21 -20.38
C GLU A 39 -8.07 60.39 -21.31
N LEU A 40 -8.67 60.32 -22.50
CA LEU A 40 -8.59 61.35 -23.54
C LEU A 40 -9.90 62.11 -23.60
N ASP A 41 -9.82 63.43 -23.53
CA ASP A 41 -10.93 64.30 -23.88
C ASP A 41 -10.74 64.76 -25.34
N LEU A 42 -11.72 64.45 -26.17
CA LEU A 42 -11.67 64.57 -27.63
C LEU A 42 -12.82 65.43 -28.14
N VAL A 43 -12.60 66.11 -29.26
CA VAL A 43 -13.63 66.86 -30.00
C VAL A 43 -13.56 66.54 -31.49
N SER A 44 -14.71 66.52 -32.16
CA SER A 44 -14.82 66.24 -33.59
C SER A 44 -15.93 67.09 -34.21
N GLU A 45 -15.73 67.50 -35.47
CA GLU A 45 -16.80 68.09 -36.31
C GLU A 45 -17.77 67.00 -36.80
N ASP A 46 -17.30 65.76 -36.94
CA ASP A 46 -18.14 64.58 -37.18
C ASP A 46 -18.77 64.11 -35.86
N VAL A 47 -20.10 64.16 -35.81
CA VAL A 47 -20.92 63.81 -34.63
C VAL A 47 -21.43 62.37 -34.67
N ASP A 48 -21.23 61.66 -35.78
CA ASP A 48 -21.77 60.33 -36.03
C ASP A 48 -20.72 59.21 -35.85
N ILE A 49 -19.59 59.51 -35.18
CA ILE A 49 -18.52 58.53 -34.92
C ILE A 49 -19.05 57.36 -34.08
N LEU A 50 -19.01 56.16 -34.66
CA LEU A 50 -19.49 54.95 -34.01
C LEU A 50 -18.40 54.29 -33.15
N PRO A 51 -18.75 53.71 -31.98
CA PRO A 51 -17.77 53.02 -31.14
C PRO A 51 -17.03 51.87 -31.84
N GLY A 52 -17.69 51.19 -32.79
CA GLY A 52 -17.11 50.08 -33.55
C GLY A 52 -15.92 50.49 -34.43
N ASP A 53 -15.78 51.77 -34.74
CA ASP A 53 -14.69 52.26 -35.57
C ASP A 53 -13.39 52.43 -34.78
N LEU A 54 -13.45 52.44 -33.44
CA LEU A 54 -12.32 52.78 -32.55
C LEU A 54 -12.03 51.71 -31.49
N LEU A 55 -13.06 51.08 -30.89
CA LEU A 55 -12.86 50.13 -29.79
C LEU A 55 -11.92 48.98 -30.19
N GLY A 56 -10.95 48.69 -29.32
CA GLY A 56 -9.93 47.66 -29.52
C GLY A 56 -8.79 48.06 -30.48
N LYS A 57 -8.96 49.09 -31.30
CA LYS A 57 -7.89 49.62 -32.17
C LYS A 57 -6.92 50.50 -31.38
N THR A 58 -5.75 50.73 -31.95
CA THR A 58 -4.70 51.56 -31.33
C THR A 58 -4.89 53.04 -31.64
N ALA A 59 -4.53 53.90 -30.70
CA ALA A 59 -4.32 55.32 -30.94
C ALA A 59 -3.03 55.80 -30.28
N THR A 60 -2.47 56.89 -30.81
CA THR A 60 -1.19 57.44 -30.36
C THR A 60 -1.36 58.92 -30.06
N ILE A 61 -1.09 59.32 -28.82
CA ILE A 61 -0.92 60.73 -28.45
C ILE A 61 0.51 61.14 -28.77
N SER A 62 0.69 62.31 -29.36
CA SER A 62 1.98 62.95 -29.57
C SER A 62 2.08 64.22 -28.73
N LEU A 63 3.11 64.31 -27.89
CA LEU A 63 3.48 65.48 -27.09
C LEU A 63 4.78 66.09 -27.62
N ARG A 64 4.76 67.37 -27.98
CA ARG A 64 5.95 68.08 -28.48
C ARG A 64 6.94 68.36 -27.36
N LEU A 65 8.22 68.00 -27.56
CA LEU A 65 9.30 68.26 -26.62
C LEU A 65 9.97 69.63 -26.89
N PRO A 66 10.43 70.37 -25.87
CA PRO A 66 11.03 71.70 -26.06
C PRO A 66 12.35 71.68 -26.84
N ARG A 67 13.14 70.61 -26.72
CA ARG A 67 14.44 70.44 -27.40
C ARG A 67 14.32 69.90 -28.83
N GLY A 68 13.10 69.80 -29.36
CA GLY A 68 12.82 69.12 -30.63
C GLY A 68 12.41 67.65 -30.41
N GLY A 69 11.71 67.08 -31.39
CA GLY A 69 11.14 65.73 -31.28
C GLY A 69 9.75 65.68 -30.64
N LYS A 70 9.22 64.45 -30.54
CA LYS A 70 7.91 64.13 -29.97
C LYS A 70 8.05 62.97 -29.00
N ARG A 71 7.31 63.03 -27.90
CA ARG A 71 7.04 61.88 -27.04
C ARG A 71 5.69 61.28 -27.42
N PHE A 72 5.63 59.96 -27.44
CA PHE A 72 4.41 59.24 -27.79
C PHE A 72 3.80 58.58 -26.56
N PHE A 73 2.47 58.48 -26.55
CA PHE A 73 1.73 57.60 -25.66
C PHE A 73 0.77 56.78 -26.52
N ASN A 74 1.14 55.53 -26.73
CA ASN A 74 0.39 54.58 -27.56
C ASN A 74 -0.32 53.54 -26.69
N GLY A 75 -1.55 53.19 -27.08
CA GLY A 75 -2.33 52.13 -26.43
C GLY A 75 -3.56 51.73 -27.25
N HIS A 76 -4.29 50.73 -26.77
CA HIS A 76 -5.58 50.30 -27.30
C HIS A 76 -6.73 51.08 -26.67
N ILE A 77 -7.73 51.44 -27.47
CA ILE A 77 -8.95 52.08 -26.97
C ILE A 77 -9.83 51.02 -26.31
N SER A 78 -9.86 50.99 -24.97
CA SER A 78 -10.69 50.06 -24.19
C SER A 78 -12.12 50.56 -23.97
N ARG A 79 -12.31 51.87 -23.98
CA ARG A 79 -13.59 52.53 -23.79
C ARG A 79 -13.67 53.74 -24.70
N PHE A 80 -14.84 53.97 -25.28
CA PHE A 80 -15.16 55.14 -26.09
C PHE A 80 -16.59 55.58 -25.76
N SER A 81 -16.80 56.88 -25.56
CA SER A 81 -18.11 57.44 -25.24
C SER A 81 -18.30 58.82 -25.85
N HIS A 82 -19.47 59.06 -26.42
CA HIS A 82 -19.94 60.40 -26.72
C HIS A 82 -20.47 61.06 -25.45
N VAL A 83 -19.89 62.17 -25.03
CA VAL A 83 -20.15 62.81 -23.73
C VAL A 83 -21.04 64.05 -23.83
N GLY A 84 -21.31 64.53 -25.04
CA GLY A 84 -22.17 65.69 -25.28
C GLY A 84 -21.69 66.51 -26.47
N PHE A 85 -22.07 67.77 -26.50
CA PHE A 85 -21.72 68.69 -27.58
C PHE A 85 -21.08 69.97 -27.03
N ASP A 86 -20.18 70.56 -27.81
CA ASP A 86 -19.66 71.92 -27.62
C ASP A 86 -19.92 72.72 -28.90
N GLY A 87 -20.99 73.51 -28.87
CA GLY A 87 -21.53 74.16 -30.07
C GLY A 87 -22.00 73.12 -31.10
N ALA A 88 -21.41 73.16 -32.30
CA ALA A 88 -21.69 72.21 -33.38
C ALA A 88 -20.84 70.93 -33.33
N ASN A 89 -19.86 70.86 -32.42
CA ASN A 89 -18.91 69.76 -32.36
C ASN A 89 -19.33 68.69 -31.35
N GLY A 90 -19.11 67.43 -31.69
CA GLY A 90 -19.28 66.29 -30.79
C GLY A 90 -18.13 66.20 -29.80
N LEU A 91 -18.44 65.95 -28.52
CA LEU A 91 -17.47 65.69 -27.47
C LEU A 91 -17.39 64.19 -27.23
N TYR A 92 -16.17 63.67 -27.21
CA TYR A 92 -15.90 62.26 -26.99
C TYR A 92 -14.89 62.07 -25.87
N ARG A 93 -14.97 60.91 -25.21
CA ARG A 93 -13.97 60.44 -24.27
C ARG A 93 -13.51 59.04 -24.64
N ALA A 94 -12.21 58.81 -24.60
CA ALA A 94 -11.60 57.51 -24.87
C ALA A 94 -10.64 57.11 -23.76
N THR A 95 -10.60 55.83 -23.41
CA THR A 95 -9.60 55.28 -22.48
C THR A 95 -8.58 54.48 -23.25
N LEU A 96 -7.30 54.86 -23.19
CA LEU A 96 -6.17 54.11 -23.72
C LEU A 96 -5.54 53.22 -22.65
N VAL A 97 -5.31 51.95 -22.98
CA VAL A 97 -4.69 50.95 -22.12
C VAL A 97 -3.64 50.14 -22.90
N PRO A 98 -2.67 49.47 -22.24
CA PRO A 98 -1.73 48.61 -22.95
C PRO A 98 -2.43 47.36 -23.49
N TRP A 99 -1.79 46.70 -24.45
CA TRP A 99 -2.22 45.39 -24.95
C TRP A 99 -2.33 44.37 -23.81
N LEU A 100 -1.46 44.47 -22.79
CA LEU A 100 -1.47 43.59 -21.62
C LEU A 100 -2.82 43.61 -20.89
N TRP A 101 -3.50 44.77 -20.85
CA TRP A 101 -4.81 44.90 -20.22
C TRP A 101 -5.87 44.04 -20.91
N LEU A 102 -5.74 43.75 -22.21
CA LEU A 102 -6.70 42.90 -22.94
C LEU A 102 -6.72 41.48 -22.37
N LEU A 103 -5.65 41.03 -21.71
CA LEU A 103 -5.61 39.75 -21.00
C LEU A 103 -6.56 39.70 -19.78
N SER A 104 -7.08 40.84 -19.32
CA SER A 104 -8.18 40.89 -18.32
C SER A 104 -9.55 40.51 -18.88
N ARG A 105 -9.66 40.37 -20.20
CA ARG A 105 -10.91 40.01 -20.92
C ARG A 105 -10.99 38.53 -21.25
N THR A 106 -10.03 37.75 -20.79
CA THR A 106 -9.97 36.31 -20.97
C THR A 106 -9.53 35.64 -19.67
N SER A 107 -10.14 34.49 -19.36
CA SER A 107 -9.84 33.67 -18.19
C SER A 107 -9.87 32.21 -18.59
N ASP A 108 -9.11 31.38 -17.88
CA ASP A 108 -9.03 29.95 -18.20
C ASP A 108 -8.62 29.12 -16.97
N CYS A 109 -8.68 27.80 -17.12
CA CYS A 109 -8.08 26.83 -16.22
C CYS A 109 -7.04 26.00 -16.98
N ARG A 110 -5.76 26.13 -16.61
CA ARG A 110 -4.63 25.56 -17.36
C ARG A 110 -3.54 25.04 -16.44
N ILE A 111 -2.80 24.04 -16.94
CA ILE A 111 -1.67 23.45 -16.25
C ILE A 111 -0.41 23.69 -17.08
N PHE A 112 0.61 24.28 -16.47
CA PHE A 112 1.95 24.45 -16.99
C PHE A 112 2.90 23.51 -16.23
N GLN A 113 3.69 22.73 -16.96
CA GLN A 113 4.60 21.73 -16.40
C GLN A 113 6.01 21.91 -16.94
N GLU A 114 6.99 21.77 -16.05
CA GLU A 114 8.42 21.80 -16.36
C GLU A 114 8.84 23.07 -17.14
N GLN A 115 8.32 24.23 -16.73
CA GLN A 115 8.60 25.53 -17.37
C GLN A 115 9.05 26.58 -16.33
N ALA A 116 9.92 27.50 -16.74
CA ALA A 116 10.24 28.67 -15.94
C ALA A 116 9.15 29.74 -16.10
N VAL A 117 8.93 30.56 -15.07
CA VAL A 117 7.88 31.59 -15.07
C VAL A 117 7.98 32.56 -16.26
N PRO A 118 9.17 33.09 -16.64
CA PRO A 118 9.27 33.93 -17.83
C PRO A 118 8.76 33.24 -19.10
N ASP A 119 9.00 31.94 -19.25
CA ASP A 119 8.56 31.18 -20.42
C ASP A 119 7.05 30.95 -20.44
N ILE A 120 6.44 30.71 -19.26
CA ILE A 120 4.98 30.64 -19.09
C ILE A 120 4.34 31.97 -19.53
N ILE A 121 4.86 33.08 -19.02
CA ILE A 121 4.37 34.44 -19.32
C ILE A 121 4.45 34.71 -20.84
N LYS A 122 5.62 34.48 -21.45
CA LYS A 122 5.84 34.67 -22.89
C LYS A 122 4.94 33.75 -23.72
N GLY A 123 4.70 32.53 -23.26
CA GLY A 123 3.77 31.58 -23.88
C GLY A 123 2.37 32.14 -23.97
N ILE A 124 1.83 32.67 -22.86
CA ILE A 124 0.50 33.29 -22.81
C ILE A 124 0.41 34.51 -23.72
N PHE A 125 1.44 35.37 -23.73
CA PHE A 125 1.46 36.55 -24.60
C PHE A 125 1.32 36.16 -26.07
N ARG A 126 2.12 35.18 -26.52
CA ARG A 126 2.13 34.72 -27.91
C ARG A 126 0.86 33.98 -28.29
N GLU A 127 0.27 33.20 -27.39
CA GLU A 127 -1.01 32.51 -27.63
C GLU A 127 -2.14 33.48 -27.95
N HIS A 128 -2.16 34.65 -27.29
CA HIS A 128 -3.12 35.72 -27.56
C HIS A 128 -2.69 36.66 -28.69
N GLY A 129 -1.61 36.36 -29.41
CA GLY A 129 -1.15 37.11 -30.58
C GLY A 129 -0.32 38.37 -30.26
N PHE A 130 0.11 38.55 -29.01
CA PHE A 130 0.94 39.69 -28.64
C PHE A 130 2.43 39.36 -28.75
N THR A 131 3.16 40.23 -29.45
CA THR A 131 4.61 40.08 -29.70
C THR A 131 5.43 41.29 -29.27
N ASP A 132 4.79 42.39 -28.90
CA ASP A 132 5.44 43.64 -28.53
C ASP A 132 5.88 43.63 -27.06
N PHE A 133 6.84 42.75 -26.76
CA PHE A 133 7.50 42.66 -25.47
C PHE A 133 9.00 42.36 -25.59
N GLU A 134 9.77 42.83 -24.62
CA GLU A 134 11.20 42.59 -24.48
C GLU A 134 11.52 42.02 -23.09
N GLU A 135 12.54 41.17 -23.03
CA GLU A 135 13.01 40.54 -21.80
C GLU A 135 14.36 41.13 -21.40
N HIS A 136 14.38 41.89 -20.31
CA HIS A 136 15.59 42.48 -19.70
C HIS A 136 15.74 41.95 -18.27
N LEU A 137 15.78 40.62 -18.15
CA LEU A 137 15.92 39.92 -16.89
C LEU A 137 17.39 39.54 -16.66
N SER A 138 17.89 39.81 -15.46
CA SER A 138 19.27 39.51 -15.03
C SER A 138 19.36 38.31 -14.09
N GLY A 139 18.24 37.94 -13.45
CA GLY A 139 18.14 36.82 -12.54
C GLY A 139 18.01 35.45 -13.23
N SER A 140 18.29 34.39 -12.47
CA SER A 140 18.01 33.01 -12.86
C SER A 140 16.67 32.56 -12.26
N TYR A 141 15.75 32.07 -13.09
CA TYR A 141 14.43 31.63 -12.67
C TYR A 141 14.36 30.11 -12.63
N ARG A 142 13.80 29.56 -11.54
CA ARG A 142 13.66 28.10 -11.41
C ARG A 142 12.61 27.56 -12.38
N THR A 143 12.80 26.31 -12.79
CA THR A 143 11.76 25.56 -13.49
C THR A 143 10.72 25.07 -12.49
N TRP A 144 9.45 25.39 -12.76
CA TRP A 144 8.32 24.92 -11.98
C TRP A 144 7.83 23.58 -12.52
N ASN A 145 7.83 22.55 -11.67
CA ASN A 145 7.34 21.23 -12.06
C ASN A 145 5.83 21.25 -12.37
N TYR A 146 5.08 22.12 -11.69
CA TYR A 146 3.63 22.22 -11.80
C TYR A 146 3.20 23.63 -11.39
N CYS A 147 2.50 24.33 -12.28
CA CYS A 147 1.94 25.66 -12.05
C CYS A 147 0.57 25.74 -12.73
N VAL A 148 -0.46 26.17 -12.00
CA VAL A 148 -1.84 26.14 -12.46
C VAL A 148 -2.39 27.56 -12.55
N GLN A 149 -2.96 27.90 -13.71
CA GLN A 149 -3.90 29.01 -13.84
C GLN A 149 -5.27 28.46 -13.47
N TYR A 150 -5.93 28.98 -12.43
CA TYR A 150 -7.20 28.43 -11.96
C TYR A 150 -8.24 29.52 -11.71
N ARG A 151 -9.26 29.58 -12.58
CA ARG A 151 -10.41 30.50 -12.47
C ARG A 151 -10.01 31.98 -12.28
N GLU A 152 -8.93 32.37 -12.93
CA GLU A 152 -8.38 33.74 -12.90
C GLU A 152 -8.15 34.23 -14.33
N THR A 153 -8.10 35.55 -14.53
CA THR A 153 -7.83 36.11 -15.86
C THR A 153 -6.38 35.83 -16.27
N CYS A 154 -6.10 35.84 -17.57
CA CYS A 154 -4.71 35.71 -18.03
C CYS A 154 -3.83 36.86 -17.52
N LEU A 155 -4.40 38.05 -17.33
CA LEU A 155 -3.71 39.19 -16.70
C LEU A 155 -3.35 38.90 -15.25
N ASP A 156 -4.31 38.43 -14.45
CA ASP A 156 -4.07 38.14 -13.02
C ASP A 156 -3.02 37.05 -12.87
N PHE A 157 -3.10 36.01 -13.70
CA PHE A 157 -2.14 34.91 -13.69
C PHE A 157 -0.71 35.36 -13.97
N VAL A 158 -0.48 36.12 -15.05
CA VAL A 158 0.88 36.59 -15.36
C VAL A 158 1.37 37.59 -14.31
N THR A 159 0.49 38.45 -13.80
CA THR A 159 0.85 39.48 -12.81
C THR A 159 1.23 38.85 -11.48
N ARG A 160 0.45 37.91 -10.93
CA ARG A 160 0.82 37.24 -9.67
C ARG A 160 2.12 36.42 -9.78
N LEU A 161 2.41 35.85 -10.96
CA LEU A 161 3.64 35.12 -11.21
C LEU A 161 4.84 36.07 -11.25
N MET A 162 4.69 37.22 -11.92
CA MET A 162 5.70 38.28 -11.90
C MET A 162 5.95 38.77 -10.47
N GLU A 163 4.88 39.06 -9.72
CA GLU A 163 4.96 39.45 -8.31
C GLU A 163 5.64 38.38 -7.43
N GLN A 164 5.39 37.09 -7.71
CA GLN A 164 6.00 35.97 -7.00
C GLN A 164 7.50 35.80 -7.31
N GLU A 165 7.93 36.06 -8.53
CA GLU A 165 9.34 35.94 -8.94
C GLU A 165 10.12 37.26 -8.78
N GLY A 166 9.46 38.35 -8.37
CA GLY A 166 10.08 39.67 -8.26
C GLY A 166 10.31 40.37 -9.60
N ILE A 167 9.66 39.88 -10.67
CA ILE A 167 9.65 40.50 -11.99
C ILE A 167 8.62 41.62 -11.97
N TYR A 168 8.94 42.74 -12.59
CA TYR A 168 7.99 43.82 -12.86
C TYR A 168 8.12 44.21 -14.33
N TYR A 169 7.29 45.17 -14.76
CA TYR A 169 7.30 45.64 -16.12
C TYR A 169 7.02 47.14 -16.21
N TYR A 170 7.40 47.71 -17.35
CA TYR A 170 7.04 49.06 -17.77
C TYR A 170 6.84 49.10 -19.28
N PHE A 171 6.40 50.24 -19.81
CA PHE A 171 6.09 50.38 -21.23
C PHE A 171 7.00 51.42 -21.90
N ARG A 172 7.58 51.05 -23.05
CA ARG A 172 8.25 51.99 -23.95
C ARG A 172 7.31 52.34 -25.07
N HIS A 173 7.02 53.63 -25.23
CA HIS A 173 6.10 54.12 -26.25
C HIS A 173 6.85 54.69 -27.46
N GLU A 174 6.41 54.28 -28.63
CA GLU A 174 6.89 54.69 -29.95
C GLU A 174 5.68 55.15 -30.78
N ASP A 175 5.93 55.73 -31.96
CA ASP A 175 4.83 56.14 -32.82
C ASP A 175 4.07 54.92 -33.35
N GLY A 176 2.80 54.78 -32.96
CA GLY A 176 1.95 53.67 -33.37
C GLY A 176 2.16 52.36 -32.62
N LYS A 177 3.09 52.30 -31.65
CA LYS A 177 3.41 51.06 -30.91
C LYS A 177 3.80 51.35 -29.45
N HIS A 178 3.51 50.40 -28.57
CA HIS A 178 4.09 50.35 -27.23
C HIS A 178 4.64 48.94 -26.97
N THR A 179 5.80 48.88 -26.32
CA THR A 179 6.50 47.63 -26.02
C THR A 179 6.54 47.43 -24.51
N LEU A 180 6.09 46.27 -24.05
CA LEU A 180 6.21 45.87 -22.65
C LEU A 180 7.65 45.40 -22.36
N VAL A 181 8.30 45.96 -21.36
CA VAL A 181 9.66 45.57 -20.96
C VAL A 181 9.59 44.82 -19.63
N LEU A 182 9.93 43.53 -19.63
CA LEU A 182 10.09 42.73 -18.41
C LEU A 182 11.44 43.06 -17.76
N ALA A 183 11.42 43.37 -16.47
CA ALA A 183 12.57 43.82 -15.71
C ALA A 183 12.63 43.20 -14.31
N ASP A 184 13.84 43.02 -13.78
CA ASP A 184 14.09 42.52 -12.42
C ASP A 184 15.24 43.25 -11.71
N SER A 185 15.84 44.26 -12.33
CA SER A 185 17.01 44.94 -11.80
C SER A 185 17.20 46.32 -12.43
N TYR A 186 18.06 47.12 -11.80
CA TYR A 186 18.51 48.41 -12.31
C TYR A 186 18.96 48.37 -13.78
N SER A 187 19.64 47.29 -14.20
CA SER A 187 20.22 47.17 -15.54
C SER A 187 19.20 47.19 -16.69
N ALA A 188 17.92 46.95 -16.39
CA ALA A 188 16.83 47.00 -17.36
C ALA A 188 16.33 48.44 -17.64
N HIS A 189 16.80 49.42 -16.87
CA HIS A 189 16.34 50.81 -16.93
C HIS A 189 17.34 51.70 -17.68
N LYS A 190 16.82 52.76 -18.29
CA LYS A 190 17.61 53.73 -19.06
C LYS A 190 17.11 55.15 -18.78
N VAL A 191 18.01 56.11 -18.95
CA VAL A 191 17.65 57.53 -19.02
C VAL A 191 16.86 57.80 -20.31
N VAL A 192 15.93 58.75 -20.24
CA VAL A 192 15.27 59.28 -21.44
C VAL A 192 16.18 60.35 -22.05
N GLU A 193 16.43 60.25 -23.35
CA GLU A 193 17.31 61.18 -24.07
C GLU A 193 16.85 62.63 -23.88
N GLY A 194 17.78 63.49 -23.44
CA GLY A 194 17.52 64.90 -23.14
C GLY A 194 16.90 65.17 -21.77
N TYR A 195 16.66 64.13 -20.96
CA TYR A 195 16.11 64.19 -19.61
C TYR A 195 17.01 63.47 -18.58
N GLU A 196 18.32 63.40 -18.86
CA GLU A 196 19.31 62.78 -17.99
C GLU A 196 19.45 63.51 -16.65
N GLU A 197 19.43 64.85 -16.71
CA GLU A 197 19.48 65.74 -15.56
C GLU A 197 18.26 66.67 -15.54
N ILE A 198 17.54 66.68 -14.42
CA ILE A 198 16.34 67.48 -14.22
C ILE A 198 16.60 68.51 -13.12
N PRO A 199 16.49 69.82 -13.41
CA PRO A 199 16.68 70.85 -12.41
C PRO A 199 15.45 70.96 -11.50
N TYR A 200 15.69 71.19 -10.22
CA TYR A 200 14.69 71.67 -9.29
C TYR A 200 14.68 73.20 -9.25
N PHE A 201 13.52 73.81 -9.48
CA PHE A 201 13.31 75.25 -9.24
C PHE A 201 12.11 75.44 -8.32
N PRO A 202 12.28 76.07 -7.14
CA PRO A 202 11.17 76.30 -6.23
C PRO A 202 10.14 77.25 -6.87
N PRO A 203 8.84 77.13 -6.53
CA PRO A 203 7.81 78.04 -7.01
C PRO A 203 8.07 79.45 -6.45
N ASP A 204 8.66 80.32 -7.26
CA ASP A 204 8.88 81.74 -6.94
C ASP A 204 7.98 82.63 -7.82
N GLU A 205 7.24 83.56 -7.21
CA GLU A 205 6.26 84.42 -7.91
C GLU A 205 6.89 85.43 -8.89
N THR A 206 8.22 85.53 -8.95
CA THR A 206 8.92 86.64 -9.62
C THR A 206 9.71 86.24 -10.87
N SER A 207 9.85 84.95 -11.18
CA SER A 207 10.69 84.47 -12.30
C SER A 207 9.88 83.65 -13.31
N LEU A 208 9.75 84.13 -14.55
CA LEU A 208 9.29 83.29 -15.67
C LEU A 208 10.36 82.23 -15.96
N ARG A 209 10.04 80.95 -15.72
CA ARG A 209 10.95 79.82 -15.94
C ARG A 209 10.71 79.24 -17.35
N GLU A 210 11.69 79.39 -18.24
CA GLU A 210 11.61 78.89 -19.62
C GLU A 210 11.97 77.39 -19.74
N ARG A 211 12.68 76.83 -18.76
CA ARG A 211 13.14 75.43 -18.78
C ARG A 211 12.15 74.52 -18.05
N GLU A 212 12.03 73.29 -18.54
CA GLU A 212 11.34 72.22 -17.81
C GLU A 212 12.08 71.94 -16.50
N HIS A 213 11.32 71.82 -15.41
CA HIS A 213 11.85 71.64 -14.06
C HIS A 213 10.86 70.92 -13.15
N LEU A 214 11.38 70.36 -12.06
CA LEU A 214 10.58 69.98 -10.91
C LEU A 214 10.44 71.18 -9.99
N SER A 215 9.22 71.44 -9.52
CA SER A 215 8.88 72.55 -8.63
C SER A 215 8.51 72.07 -7.23
N ASP A 216 8.06 70.83 -7.11
CA ASP A 216 7.73 70.19 -5.85
C ASP A 216 8.60 68.95 -5.63
N TRP A 217 9.04 68.75 -4.39
CA TRP A 217 9.90 67.63 -3.99
C TRP A 217 9.68 67.31 -2.52
N ALA A 218 9.03 66.17 -2.25
CA ALA A 218 8.73 65.68 -0.92
C ALA A 218 9.39 64.33 -0.70
N ILE A 219 10.26 64.25 0.31
CA ILE A 219 10.91 63.02 0.74
C ILE A 219 9.98 62.33 1.74
N VAL A 220 9.68 61.05 1.52
CA VAL A 220 8.79 60.26 2.37
C VAL A 220 9.58 59.04 2.86
N SER A 221 9.60 58.85 4.18
CA SER A 221 10.23 57.67 4.78
C SER A 221 9.27 56.93 5.69
N THR A 222 9.26 55.60 5.61
CA THR A 222 8.30 54.73 6.32
C THR A 222 9.02 53.63 7.08
N VAL A 223 8.54 53.28 8.28
CA VAL A 223 9.04 52.11 9.01
C VAL A 223 8.63 50.83 8.26
N CYS A 224 9.62 50.05 7.84
CA CYS A 224 9.44 48.77 7.15
C CYS A 224 9.96 47.60 8.01
N ALA A 225 9.65 46.37 7.60
CA ALA A 225 10.23 45.18 8.22
C ALA A 225 11.75 45.11 7.94
N GLY A 226 12.51 44.73 8.96
CA GLY A 226 13.96 44.50 8.88
C GLY A 226 14.35 43.11 8.48
N ALA A 227 13.45 42.15 8.65
CA ALA A 227 13.67 40.75 8.33
C ALA A 227 12.43 40.08 7.76
N PHE A 228 12.66 39.13 6.87
CA PHE A 228 11.64 38.21 6.37
C PHE A 228 12.13 36.78 6.55
N ALA A 229 11.27 35.93 7.10
CA ALA A 229 11.53 34.51 7.30
C ALA A 229 10.35 33.69 6.78
N HIS A 230 10.63 32.55 6.18
CA HIS A 230 9.60 31.60 5.75
C HIS A 230 10.14 30.19 5.71
N THR A 231 9.25 29.22 5.71
CA THR A 231 9.62 27.80 5.59
C THR A 231 8.62 27.07 4.70
N ASP A 232 8.96 25.84 4.35
CA ASP A 232 8.10 24.92 3.62
C ASP A 232 8.37 23.48 4.07
N TYR A 233 7.65 22.51 3.49
CA TYR A 233 7.80 21.08 3.76
C TYR A 233 8.00 20.28 2.47
N ASP A 234 9.12 19.54 2.40
CA ASP A 234 9.38 18.59 1.33
C ASP A 234 9.27 17.15 1.85
N PHE A 235 8.22 16.44 1.41
CA PHE A 235 8.00 15.05 1.80
C PHE A 235 9.09 14.08 1.28
N THR A 236 9.86 14.47 0.24
CA THR A 236 10.96 13.64 -0.27
C THR A 236 12.21 13.74 0.61
N ALA A 237 12.31 14.80 1.42
CA ALA A 237 13.37 15.04 2.39
C ALA A 237 12.78 15.60 3.71
N PRO A 238 11.95 14.84 4.46
CA PRO A 238 11.08 15.36 5.51
C PRO A 238 11.82 15.90 6.77
N LYS A 239 13.13 15.64 6.89
CA LYS A 239 13.99 16.16 7.96
C LYS A 239 14.81 17.38 7.53
N LYS A 240 14.75 17.76 6.26
CA LYS A 240 15.49 18.90 5.72
C LYS A 240 14.94 20.17 6.34
N ASN A 241 15.82 20.98 6.92
CA ASN A 241 15.44 22.32 7.37
C ASN A 241 15.37 23.25 6.15
N LEU A 242 14.15 23.64 5.81
CA LEU A 242 13.86 24.56 4.71
C LEU A 242 13.75 26.01 5.17
N LEU A 243 13.85 26.32 6.47
CA LEU A 243 13.76 27.69 6.97
C LEU A 243 14.78 28.60 6.26
N ALA A 244 14.28 29.59 5.54
CA ALA A 244 15.07 30.63 4.92
C ALA A 244 14.73 31.99 5.56
N LYS A 245 15.77 32.76 5.87
CA LYS A 245 15.64 34.07 6.53
C LYS A 245 16.61 35.06 5.91
N ARG A 246 16.12 36.27 5.64
CA ARG A 246 16.91 37.43 5.24
C ARG A 246 16.69 38.54 6.25
N ALA A 247 17.76 39.21 6.66
CA ALA A 247 17.71 40.40 7.51
C ALA A 247 18.58 41.50 6.90
N SER A 248 18.05 42.71 6.86
CA SER A 248 18.71 43.93 6.40
C SER A 248 18.04 45.15 7.06
N PRO A 249 18.17 45.30 8.39
CA PRO A 249 17.57 46.42 9.12
C PRO A 249 18.18 47.75 8.67
N LYS A 250 17.34 48.80 8.63
CA LYS A 250 17.76 50.18 8.33
C LYS A 250 18.18 50.91 9.61
N ASP A 251 18.80 52.08 9.46
CA ASP A 251 19.31 52.85 10.60
C ASP A 251 18.21 53.74 11.23
N HIS A 252 17.26 53.12 11.93
CA HIS A 252 16.24 53.79 12.73
C HIS A 252 15.67 52.87 13.82
N ALA A 253 14.90 53.43 14.75
CA ALA A 253 14.22 52.65 15.78
C ALA A 253 13.21 51.66 15.16
N PHE A 254 13.07 50.47 15.77
CA PHE A 254 12.16 49.39 15.31
C PHE A 254 12.43 48.87 13.89
N ALA A 255 13.66 49.05 13.38
CA ALA A 255 14.04 48.60 12.04
C ALA A 255 14.32 47.10 11.93
N ASP A 256 14.26 46.34 13.02
CA ASP A 256 14.60 44.91 13.11
C ASP A 256 13.37 43.99 13.20
N LEU A 257 12.15 44.54 13.09
CA LEU A 257 10.91 43.78 13.10
C LEU A 257 10.89 42.72 11.97
N GLU A 258 10.48 41.50 12.32
CA GLU A 258 10.43 40.35 11.42
C GLU A 258 9.00 40.07 10.93
N ARG A 259 8.86 39.77 9.64
CA ARG A 259 7.68 39.08 9.09
C ARG A 259 7.99 37.60 8.86
N TYR A 260 7.08 36.73 9.31
CA TYR A 260 7.17 35.28 9.10
C TYR A 260 5.98 34.78 8.26
N ASP A 261 6.23 33.85 7.34
CA ASP A 261 5.19 33.26 6.46
C ASP A 261 5.36 31.74 6.27
N PHE A 262 4.24 31.05 6.02
CA PHE A 262 4.18 29.62 5.64
C PHE A 262 2.88 29.37 4.84
N PRO A 263 2.93 28.65 3.70
CA PRO A 263 4.09 28.00 3.09
C PRO A 263 4.89 28.93 2.16
N GLY A 264 6.19 28.65 1.99
CA GLY A 264 7.09 29.43 1.13
C GLY A 264 7.03 29.10 -0.38
N SER A 265 6.36 28.02 -0.78
CA SER A 265 6.30 27.50 -2.16
C SER A 265 7.66 27.12 -2.75
N TYR A 266 8.54 26.44 -2.00
CA TYR A 266 9.83 25.95 -2.49
C TYR A 266 10.30 24.64 -1.87
N ARG A 267 11.25 23.97 -2.53
CA ARG A 267 11.83 22.69 -2.08
C ARG A 267 13.35 22.74 -1.91
N SER A 268 14.01 23.82 -2.35
CA SER A 268 15.45 24.04 -2.21
C SER A 268 15.73 25.26 -1.33
N ASN A 269 16.81 25.22 -0.55
CA ASN A 269 17.19 26.36 0.30
C ASN A 269 17.60 27.58 -0.55
N ALA A 270 18.19 27.35 -1.73
CA ALA A 270 18.55 28.42 -2.65
C ALA A 270 17.33 29.22 -3.14
N ASP A 271 16.24 28.53 -3.51
CA ASP A 271 14.98 29.19 -3.87
C ASP A 271 14.38 29.92 -2.65
N GLY A 272 14.42 29.28 -1.47
CA GLY A 272 13.95 29.88 -0.22
C GLY A 272 14.70 31.17 0.14
N GLU A 273 16.02 31.18 0.00
CA GLU A 273 16.86 32.37 0.22
C GLU A 273 16.59 33.46 -0.81
N ASN A 274 16.42 33.08 -2.09
CA ASN A 274 16.08 34.01 -3.16
C ASN A 274 14.72 34.69 -2.88
N TYR A 275 13.69 33.92 -2.57
CA TYR A 275 12.38 34.47 -2.25
C TYR A 275 12.41 35.29 -0.96
N ALA A 276 13.13 34.88 0.08
CA ALA A 276 13.27 35.69 1.29
C ALA A 276 13.94 37.05 1.01
N ARG A 277 14.91 37.09 0.11
CA ARG A 277 15.49 38.35 -0.39
C ARG A 277 14.46 39.19 -1.13
N ILE A 278 13.77 38.61 -2.12
CA ILE A 278 12.75 39.32 -2.91
C ILE A 278 11.66 39.90 -2.02
N ARG A 279 11.16 39.13 -1.04
CA ARG A 279 10.12 39.59 -0.10
C ARG A 279 10.63 40.69 0.82
N LEU A 280 11.89 40.64 1.26
CA LEU A 280 12.46 41.72 2.05
C LEU A 280 12.64 43.00 1.20
N GLU A 281 13.13 42.87 -0.03
CA GLU A 281 13.27 43.99 -0.97
C GLU A 281 11.91 44.64 -1.27
N GLU A 282 10.86 43.84 -1.54
CA GLU A 282 9.46 44.29 -1.68
C GLU A 282 9.00 45.14 -0.50
N LEU A 283 9.22 44.66 0.73
CA LEU A 283 8.81 45.35 1.95
C LEU A 283 9.59 46.64 2.20
N GLN A 284 10.77 46.79 1.58
CA GLN A 284 11.68 47.92 1.81
C GLN A 284 11.65 48.95 0.67
N VAL A 285 10.87 48.73 -0.40
CA VAL A 285 10.68 49.73 -1.47
C VAL A 285 10.17 51.06 -0.90
N ASP A 286 9.22 51.01 0.03
CA ASP A 286 8.58 52.20 0.63
C ASP A 286 9.39 52.82 1.79
N TYR A 287 10.59 52.30 2.08
CA TYR A 287 11.41 52.81 3.19
C TYR A 287 11.79 54.27 2.99
N GLU A 288 12.27 54.62 1.79
CA GLU A 288 12.58 56.00 1.39
C GLU A 288 12.19 56.19 -0.08
N GLY A 289 11.18 57.01 -0.29
CA GLY A 289 10.70 57.40 -1.61
C GLY A 289 10.56 58.91 -1.72
N VAL A 290 10.30 59.37 -2.93
CA VAL A 290 10.10 60.79 -3.24
C VAL A 290 8.80 60.95 -4.02
N ASN A 291 8.01 61.95 -3.64
CA ASN A 291 6.95 62.51 -4.46
C ASN A 291 7.43 63.83 -5.05
N ALA A 292 7.38 63.97 -6.36
CA ALA A 292 7.81 65.21 -7.02
C ALA A 292 6.81 65.65 -8.09
N GLY A 293 6.76 66.96 -8.35
CA GLY A 293 5.83 67.55 -9.31
C GLY A 293 6.48 68.66 -10.10
N GLY A 294 6.11 68.80 -11.37
CA GLY A 294 6.64 69.84 -12.24
C GLY A 294 6.02 69.82 -13.64
N ASN A 295 6.70 70.44 -14.59
CA ASN A 295 6.25 70.57 -15.99
C ASN A 295 7.13 69.78 -16.98
N VAL A 296 7.84 68.75 -16.50
CA VAL A 296 8.80 67.97 -17.28
C VAL A 296 8.08 66.94 -18.16
N ARG A 297 8.16 67.10 -19.48
CA ARG A 297 7.42 66.27 -20.46
C ARG A 297 8.04 64.90 -20.73
N GLY A 298 9.31 64.70 -20.41
CA GLY A 298 10.05 63.46 -20.73
C GLY A 298 10.02 62.37 -19.66
N LEU A 299 9.58 62.67 -18.44
CA LEU A 299 9.58 61.71 -17.33
C LEU A 299 8.60 60.58 -17.58
N ALA A 300 9.05 59.33 -17.49
CA ALA A 300 8.23 58.15 -17.73
C ALA A 300 8.42 57.12 -16.61
N SER A 301 7.39 56.34 -16.30
CA SER A 301 7.54 55.22 -15.37
C SER A 301 8.58 54.22 -15.93
N GLY A 302 9.53 53.81 -15.08
CA GLY A 302 10.66 52.98 -15.45
C GLY A 302 11.87 53.72 -16.05
N ALA A 303 11.83 55.04 -16.19
CA ALA A 303 13.01 55.81 -16.57
C ALA A 303 13.90 56.16 -15.38
N LEU A 304 15.19 56.35 -15.66
CA LEU A 304 16.17 56.93 -14.74
C LEU A 304 16.32 58.43 -15.00
N PHE A 305 16.55 59.21 -13.94
CA PHE A 305 16.95 60.61 -14.05
C PHE A 305 17.77 61.05 -12.84
N THR A 306 18.63 62.06 -13.02
CA THR A 306 19.38 62.69 -11.93
C THR A 306 18.74 64.02 -11.54
N LEU A 307 18.42 64.19 -10.25
CA LEU A 307 17.98 65.48 -9.73
C LEU A 307 19.17 66.42 -9.57
N THR A 308 19.00 67.69 -9.98
CA THR A 308 20.02 68.73 -9.79
C THR A 308 19.42 70.00 -9.18
N GLY A 309 20.22 70.75 -8.41
CA GLY A 309 19.82 72.07 -7.90
C GLY A 309 18.84 72.05 -6.72
N TYR A 310 18.62 70.91 -6.08
CA TYR A 310 17.89 70.85 -4.82
C TYR A 310 18.77 71.27 -3.63
N ARG A 311 18.20 71.98 -2.65
CA ARG A 311 18.97 72.56 -1.52
C ARG A 311 19.59 71.51 -0.59
N ARG A 312 18.98 70.32 -0.51
CA ARG A 312 19.46 69.21 0.33
C ARG A 312 20.33 68.31 -0.55
N GLU A 313 21.65 68.40 -0.36
CA GLU A 313 22.62 67.82 -1.32
C GLU A 313 22.54 66.30 -1.51
N ASP A 314 22.18 65.55 -0.46
CA ASP A 314 21.98 64.10 -0.54
C ASP A 314 20.84 63.68 -1.49
N GLN A 315 19.94 64.62 -1.85
CA GLN A 315 18.86 64.36 -2.79
C GLN A 315 19.27 64.58 -4.25
N ASN A 316 20.40 65.24 -4.54
CA ASN A 316 20.89 65.47 -5.90
C ASN A 316 21.60 64.20 -6.43
N ARG A 317 20.83 63.16 -6.70
CA ARG A 317 21.29 61.83 -7.12
C ARG A 317 20.37 61.23 -8.19
N GLU A 318 20.70 60.03 -8.65
CA GLU A 318 19.91 59.28 -9.63
C GLU A 318 18.70 58.59 -8.97
N TYR A 319 17.55 58.67 -9.63
CA TYR A 319 16.29 58.07 -9.19
C TYR A 319 15.68 57.19 -10.27
N LEU A 320 15.02 56.11 -9.84
CA LEU A 320 14.12 55.31 -10.64
C LEU A 320 12.68 55.78 -10.46
N ILE A 321 12.01 56.15 -11.55
CA ILE A 321 10.61 56.58 -11.52
C ILE A 321 9.70 55.35 -11.39
N LEU A 322 9.01 55.25 -10.26
CA LEU A 322 8.02 54.19 -10.00
C LEU A 322 6.69 54.51 -10.65
N SER A 323 6.26 55.77 -10.59
CA SER A 323 4.99 56.21 -11.14
C SER A 323 5.07 57.54 -11.85
N THR A 324 4.17 57.75 -12.81
CA THR A 324 3.97 59.06 -13.40
C THR A 324 2.49 59.32 -13.64
N ASP A 325 2.03 60.49 -13.20
CA ASP A 325 0.70 61.03 -13.45
C ASP A 325 0.82 62.26 -14.35
N TYR A 326 0.11 62.24 -15.48
CA TYR A 326 0.09 63.32 -16.45
C TYR A 326 -1.26 64.01 -16.46
N VAL A 327 -1.22 65.33 -16.48
CA VAL A 327 -2.33 66.18 -16.91
C VAL A 327 -1.82 67.03 -18.07
N LEU A 328 -2.34 66.75 -19.26
CA LEU A 328 -2.05 67.49 -20.48
C LEU A 328 -3.31 68.23 -20.90
N ARG A 329 -3.18 69.49 -21.28
CA ARG A 329 -4.26 70.32 -21.81
C ARG A 329 -3.84 70.93 -23.14
N SER A 330 -4.78 71.00 -24.07
CA SER A 330 -4.65 71.73 -25.32
C SER A 330 -5.38 73.06 -25.18
N ASP A 331 -4.94 74.09 -25.91
CA ASP A 331 -5.72 75.32 -26.02
C ASP A 331 -7.13 75.01 -26.55
N PRO A 332 -8.15 75.83 -26.28
CA PRO A 332 -9.47 75.60 -26.84
C PRO A 332 -9.45 75.58 -28.39
N PHE A 333 -10.35 74.81 -28.97
CA PHE A 333 -10.51 74.72 -30.44
C PHE A 333 -11.44 75.83 -30.99
N GLY A 334 -12.00 76.69 -30.14
CA GLY A 334 -12.85 77.82 -30.52
C GLY A 334 -12.42 79.12 -29.86
N SER A 335 -12.64 80.25 -30.53
CA SER A 335 -12.25 81.60 -30.08
C SER A 335 -13.12 82.18 -28.95
N ALA A 336 -14.21 81.51 -28.58
CA ALA A 336 -15.11 81.91 -27.50
C ALA A 336 -14.98 81.04 -26.23
N ALA A 337 -14.05 80.10 -26.21
CA ALA A 337 -13.85 79.20 -25.07
C ALA A 337 -12.82 79.79 -24.09
N GLU A 338 -13.12 79.70 -22.80
CA GLU A 338 -12.23 80.18 -21.73
C GLU A 338 -10.90 79.42 -21.76
N MET A 339 -9.81 80.16 -21.53
CA MET A 339 -8.49 79.56 -21.36
C MET A 339 -8.51 78.69 -20.10
N PRO A 340 -7.96 77.47 -20.15
CA PRO A 340 -7.87 76.64 -18.95
C PRO A 340 -7.05 77.35 -17.86
N GLU A 341 -7.57 77.37 -16.62
CA GLU A 341 -6.84 77.87 -15.44
C GLU A 341 -5.65 76.95 -15.08
N ASP A 342 -5.73 75.67 -15.45
CA ASP A 342 -4.71 74.67 -15.19
C ASP A 342 -3.49 74.80 -16.15
N PRO A 343 -2.28 74.45 -15.67
CA PRO A 343 -1.08 74.43 -16.52
C PRO A 343 -1.21 73.44 -17.70
N ILE A 344 -0.70 73.85 -18.87
CA ILE A 344 -0.73 73.07 -20.13
C ILE A 344 -0.12 71.67 -19.97
N VAL A 345 0.92 71.55 -19.14
CA VAL A 345 1.55 70.27 -18.79
C VAL A 345 1.82 70.25 -17.29
N GLN A 346 1.28 69.24 -16.62
CA GLN A 346 1.66 68.87 -15.26
C GLN A 346 2.04 67.39 -15.22
N CYS A 347 3.17 67.12 -14.59
CA CYS A 347 3.70 65.79 -14.37
C CYS A 347 3.96 65.62 -12.87
N ARG A 348 3.39 64.58 -12.25
CA ARG A 348 3.73 64.16 -10.90
C ARG A 348 4.36 62.78 -10.95
N ILE A 349 5.40 62.57 -10.16
CA ILE A 349 6.11 61.29 -10.11
C ILE A 349 6.22 60.81 -8.68
N THR A 350 6.30 59.49 -8.54
CA THR A 350 6.95 58.88 -7.39
C THR A 350 8.22 58.18 -7.84
N ALA A 351 9.28 58.27 -7.04
CA ALA A 351 10.58 57.71 -7.37
C ALA A 351 11.32 57.21 -6.12
N ILE A 352 12.27 56.30 -6.34
CA ILE A 352 13.19 55.79 -5.31
C ILE A 352 14.62 55.98 -5.78
N ASP A 353 15.58 55.94 -4.86
CA ASP A 353 17.00 55.88 -5.23
C ASP A 353 17.22 54.73 -6.21
N ALA A 354 17.88 55.00 -7.34
CA ALA A 354 18.08 54.01 -8.38
C ALA A 354 18.90 52.78 -7.94
N GLN A 355 19.68 52.91 -6.85
CA GLN A 355 20.39 51.79 -6.23
C GLN A 355 19.49 50.88 -5.37
N THR A 356 18.28 51.33 -5.03
CA THR A 356 17.31 50.53 -4.28
C THR A 356 16.64 49.52 -5.22
N PRO A 357 16.75 48.20 -4.96
CA PRO A 357 16.11 47.20 -5.81
C PRO A 357 14.59 47.29 -5.68
N PHE A 358 13.91 47.54 -6.80
CA PHE A 358 12.46 47.52 -6.86
C PHE A 358 11.94 46.08 -6.98
N ARG A 359 10.94 45.74 -6.16
CA ARG A 359 10.12 44.54 -6.31
C ARG A 359 8.65 44.96 -6.25
N PRO A 360 7.79 44.43 -7.13
CA PRO A 360 6.38 44.74 -7.07
C PRO A 360 5.74 44.17 -5.80
N ALA A 361 4.78 44.89 -5.25
CA ALA A 361 3.94 44.39 -4.16
C ALA A 361 3.06 43.23 -4.64
N ARG A 362 2.85 42.22 -3.79
CA ARG A 362 1.92 41.11 -4.06
C ARG A 362 0.46 41.53 -3.88
N VAL A 363 -0.07 42.30 -4.82
CA VAL A 363 -1.46 42.78 -4.80
C VAL A 363 -2.41 41.83 -5.51
N THR A 364 -1.92 41.05 -6.47
CA THR A 364 -2.73 40.13 -7.25
C THR A 364 -2.94 38.84 -6.48
N ALA A 365 -4.20 38.57 -6.09
CA ALA A 365 -4.53 37.43 -5.24
C ALA A 365 -4.21 36.09 -5.93
N LYS A 366 -3.47 35.21 -5.25
CA LYS A 366 -3.31 33.82 -5.71
C LYS A 366 -4.67 33.12 -5.64
N PRO A 367 -5.11 32.38 -6.68
CA PRO A 367 -6.36 31.64 -6.64
C PRO A 367 -6.34 30.57 -5.54
N VAL A 368 -7.49 30.39 -4.88
CA VAL A 368 -7.68 29.41 -3.81
C VAL A 368 -8.81 28.44 -4.20
N VAL A 369 -8.51 27.15 -4.22
CA VAL A 369 -9.52 26.10 -4.37
C VAL A 369 -10.24 25.92 -3.05
N GLN A 370 -11.50 26.34 -3.02
CA GLN A 370 -12.31 26.40 -1.79
C GLN A 370 -12.69 25.03 -1.21
N GLY A 371 -12.48 23.93 -1.93
CA GLY A 371 -12.91 22.62 -1.50
C GLY A 371 -12.35 21.49 -2.35
N ILE A 372 -12.89 20.30 -2.10
CA ILE A 372 -12.48 19.06 -2.77
C ILE A 372 -13.08 19.02 -4.18
N GLN A 373 -12.30 18.53 -5.13
CA GLN A 373 -12.74 18.22 -6.49
C GLN A 373 -12.64 16.71 -6.73
N THR A 374 -13.31 16.22 -7.77
CA THR A 374 -12.99 14.89 -8.31
C THR A 374 -12.10 15.00 -9.53
N ALA A 375 -11.31 13.96 -9.77
CA ALA A 375 -10.45 13.81 -10.94
C ALA A 375 -10.36 12.34 -11.32
N THR A 376 -10.05 12.05 -12.58
CA THR A 376 -9.87 10.69 -13.07
C THR A 376 -8.40 10.31 -13.05
N VAL A 377 -8.05 9.14 -12.52
CA VAL A 377 -6.65 8.67 -12.51
C VAL A 377 -6.21 8.31 -13.93
N VAL A 378 -5.03 8.77 -14.33
CA VAL A 378 -4.45 8.56 -15.68
C VAL A 378 -3.02 8.07 -15.60
N GLY A 379 -2.52 7.54 -16.72
CA GLY A 379 -1.17 7.00 -16.82
C GLY A 379 -0.83 6.59 -18.24
N LYS A 380 0.27 5.84 -18.39
CA LYS A 380 0.74 5.37 -19.70
C LYS A 380 -0.25 4.41 -20.32
N GLU A 381 -0.37 4.47 -21.64
CA GLU A 381 -1.18 3.52 -22.40
C GLU A 381 -0.74 2.07 -22.15
N GLY A 382 -1.70 1.17 -22.02
CA GLY A 382 -1.47 -0.26 -21.75
C GLY A 382 -1.24 -0.61 -20.27
N GLU A 383 -0.96 0.37 -19.42
CA GLU A 383 -0.82 0.16 -17.97
C GLU A 383 -2.19 0.15 -17.28
N ARG A 384 -2.30 -0.62 -16.19
CA ARG A 384 -3.48 -0.60 -15.30
C ARG A 384 -3.27 0.31 -14.10
N ILE A 385 -2.04 0.34 -13.59
CA ILE A 385 -1.63 1.15 -12.45
C ILE A 385 -0.38 1.91 -12.86
N TRP A 386 -0.41 3.23 -12.75
CA TRP A 386 0.74 4.08 -13.02
C TRP A 386 1.14 4.83 -11.75
N THR A 387 2.19 4.35 -11.10
CA THR A 387 2.67 4.89 -9.83
C THR A 387 4.18 4.96 -9.75
N ASP A 388 4.68 5.77 -8.81
CA ASP A 388 6.10 5.94 -8.55
C ASP A 388 6.52 5.35 -7.19
N LYS A 389 7.80 5.50 -6.82
CA LYS A 389 8.36 4.98 -5.57
C LYS A 389 7.70 5.49 -4.28
N TYR A 390 6.86 6.53 -4.36
CA TYR A 390 6.17 7.13 -3.22
C TYR A 390 4.66 6.76 -3.18
N GLY A 391 4.18 5.91 -4.10
CA GLY A 391 2.76 5.60 -4.20
C GLY A 391 1.93 6.80 -4.67
N ARG A 392 2.48 7.63 -5.56
CA ARG A 392 1.77 8.76 -6.18
C ARG A 392 1.09 8.30 -7.46
N VAL A 393 0.07 9.03 -7.89
CA VAL A 393 -0.62 8.81 -9.19
C VAL A 393 -0.65 10.10 -9.99
N LYS A 394 -0.99 10.00 -11.28
CA LYS A 394 -1.33 11.16 -12.11
C LYS A 394 -2.83 11.19 -12.33
N VAL A 395 -3.38 12.39 -12.53
CA VAL A 395 -4.83 12.60 -12.63
C VAL A 395 -5.16 13.56 -13.78
N GLN A 396 -6.37 13.41 -14.31
CA GLN A 396 -7.01 14.32 -15.24
C GLN A 396 -8.08 15.09 -14.46
N PHE A 397 -7.94 16.41 -14.36
CA PHE A 397 -9.00 17.26 -13.83
C PHE A 397 -10.09 17.48 -14.88
N HIS A 398 -11.34 17.57 -14.44
CA HIS A 398 -12.49 17.75 -15.35
C HIS A 398 -12.50 19.09 -16.08
N TRP A 399 -11.85 20.10 -15.53
CA TRP A 399 -11.70 21.43 -16.13
C TRP A 399 -10.49 21.53 -17.05
N ASP A 400 -9.61 20.54 -17.07
CA ASP A 400 -8.45 20.54 -17.95
C ASP A 400 -8.86 20.08 -19.35
N ARG A 401 -8.80 21.04 -20.28
CA ARG A 401 -9.20 20.92 -21.69
C ARG A 401 -8.01 20.80 -22.65
N TYR A 402 -6.77 20.84 -22.14
CA TYR A 402 -5.56 20.85 -22.96
C TYR A 402 -4.82 19.52 -22.95
N SER A 403 -4.88 18.77 -21.86
CA SER A 403 -4.27 17.46 -21.79
C SER A 403 -5.13 16.38 -22.46
N VAL A 404 -4.48 15.26 -22.79
CA VAL A 404 -5.07 14.13 -23.53
C VAL A 404 -5.31 12.91 -22.63
N SER A 405 -5.53 13.11 -21.33
CA SER A 405 -5.80 12.06 -20.34
C SER A 405 -4.74 10.93 -20.31
N ASN A 406 -3.46 11.30 -20.29
CA ASN A 406 -2.33 10.36 -20.31
C ASN A 406 -1.33 10.64 -19.18
N GLU A 407 -0.14 10.03 -19.23
CA GLU A 407 0.91 10.22 -18.22
C GLU A 407 1.47 11.64 -18.15
N ASN A 408 1.04 12.58 -18.99
CA ASN A 408 1.47 13.97 -18.99
C ASN A 408 0.39 14.94 -18.54
N SER A 409 -0.81 14.47 -18.16
CA SER A 409 -1.92 15.35 -17.76
C SER A 409 -1.66 16.16 -16.49
N SER A 410 -0.97 15.58 -15.50
CA SER A 410 -0.67 16.27 -14.25
C SER A 410 0.73 15.94 -13.71
N CYS A 411 1.12 16.66 -12.65
CA CYS A 411 2.20 16.25 -11.79
C CYS A 411 1.85 14.96 -11.02
N TRP A 412 2.85 14.41 -10.32
CA TRP A 412 2.65 13.29 -9.40
C TRP A 412 1.94 13.73 -8.12
N VAL A 413 0.73 13.22 -7.91
CA VAL A 413 -0.15 13.54 -6.78
C VAL A 413 -0.06 12.47 -5.71
N ARG A 414 0.18 12.86 -4.46
CA ARG A 414 0.23 11.92 -3.32
C ARG A 414 -1.15 11.35 -3.01
N VAL A 415 -1.19 10.08 -2.60
CA VAL A 415 -2.42 9.38 -2.23
C VAL A 415 -2.47 9.15 -0.73
N SER A 416 -3.50 9.67 -0.08
CA SER A 416 -3.84 9.34 1.30
C SER A 416 -4.12 7.84 1.42
N GLN A 417 -3.55 7.22 2.45
CA GLN A 417 -3.74 5.81 2.76
C GLN A 417 -4.49 5.66 4.07
N ASN A 418 -5.17 4.54 4.26
CA ASN A 418 -5.89 4.23 5.50
C ASN A 418 -4.94 4.11 6.71
N TRP A 419 -3.71 3.63 6.50
CA TRP A 419 -2.69 3.51 7.55
C TRP A 419 -1.29 3.56 6.95
N ALA A 420 -0.47 4.54 7.34
CA ALA A 420 0.86 4.75 6.76
C ALA A 420 1.95 4.88 7.85
N GLY A 421 2.83 3.89 7.94
CA GLY A 421 3.99 3.86 8.84
C GLY A 421 5.32 3.72 8.09
N LYS A 422 6.43 3.69 8.84
CA LYS A 422 7.77 3.50 8.27
C LYS A 422 7.93 2.07 7.75
N THR A 423 7.67 1.86 6.47
CA THR A 423 7.69 0.56 5.75
C THR A 423 6.66 -0.47 6.23
N TRP A 424 5.53 -0.02 6.78
CA TRP A 424 4.39 -0.86 7.17
C TRP A 424 3.10 -0.04 7.08
N GLY A 425 1.95 -0.70 6.91
CA GLY A 425 0.65 -0.02 6.76
C GLY A 425 -0.28 -0.71 5.77
N GLY A 426 -1.38 -0.04 5.41
CA GLY A 426 -2.28 -0.45 4.33
C GLY A 426 -2.01 0.38 3.09
N THR A 427 -2.01 -0.25 1.91
CA THR A 427 -1.79 0.46 0.64
C THR A 427 -2.77 -0.05 -0.40
N TYR A 428 -3.59 0.85 -0.89
CA TYR A 428 -4.50 0.62 -2.00
C TYR A 428 -4.17 1.66 -3.04
N MET A 429 -3.68 1.25 -4.21
CA MET A 429 -3.31 2.18 -5.27
C MET A 429 -4.52 2.44 -6.17
N PRO A 430 -4.85 3.71 -6.47
CA PRO A 430 -5.85 3.99 -7.49
C PRO A 430 -5.40 3.46 -8.87
N HIS A 431 -6.31 2.80 -9.57
CA HIS A 431 -6.09 2.33 -10.94
C HIS A 431 -6.46 3.42 -11.95
N ILE A 432 -5.89 3.36 -13.15
CA ILE A 432 -6.25 4.24 -14.25
C ILE A 432 -7.75 4.09 -14.56
N GLY A 433 -8.45 5.20 -14.74
CA GLY A 433 -9.90 5.26 -14.97
C GLY A 433 -10.75 5.38 -13.69
N GLN A 434 -10.18 5.21 -12.50
CA GLN A 434 -10.91 5.41 -11.25
C GLN A 434 -11.06 6.90 -10.91
N GLU A 435 -12.18 7.25 -10.29
CA GLU A 435 -12.45 8.60 -9.78
C GLU A 435 -11.92 8.76 -8.35
N VAL A 436 -11.13 9.82 -8.16
CA VAL A 436 -10.49 10.15 -6.88
C VAL A 436 -10.91 11.53 -6.41
N LEU A 437 -10.95 11.72 -5.10
CA LEU A 437 -11.16 13.02 -4.45
C LEU A 437 -9.80 13.72 -4.30
N ILE A 438 -9.68 14.92 -4.85
CA ILE A 438 -8.51 15.80 -4.79
C ILE A 438 -8.79 16.95 -3.84
N ASN A 439 -7.95 17.07 -2.81
CA ASN A 439 -7.84 18.27 -2.00
C ASN A 439 -6.56 19.03 -2.41
N PHE A 440 -6.44 20.28 -1.96
CA PHE A 440 -5.34 21.18 -2.28
C PHE A 440 -4.73 21.69 -0.98
N LEU A 441 -3.43 21.49 -0.77
CA LEU A 441 -2.75 21.93 0.47
C LEU A 441 -2.79 23.46 0.54
N GLU A 442 -3.25 24.01 1.68
CA GLU A 442 -3.52 25.45 1.85
C GLU A 442 -4.49 26.04 0.80
N GLY A 443 -5.29 25.18 0.15
CA GLY A 443 -6.14 25.57 -0.97
C GLY A 443 -5.38 25.94 -2.26
N ASP A 444 -4.07 25.71 -2.32
CA ASP A 444 -3.21 26.07 -3.45
C ASP A 444 -3.42 25.12 -4.64
N PRO A 445 -3.90 25.61 -5.82
CA PRO A 445 -4.06 24.80 -7.02
C PRO A 445 -2.78 24.05 -7.46
N ASP A 446 -1.60 24.54 -7.10
CA ASP A 446 -0.31 23.94 -7.42
C ASP A 446 0.02 22.73 -6.54
N GLN A 447 -0.76 22.47 -5.47
CA GLN A 447 -0.47 21.45 -4.46
C GLN A 447 -1.61 20.42 -4.28
N PRO A 448 -1.95 19.65 -5.32
CA PRO A 448 -2.99 18.63 -5.21
C PRO A 448 -2.54 17.44 -4.34
N ILE A 449 -3.51 16.84 -3.64
CA ILE A 449 -3.37 15.59 -2.87
C ILE A 449 -4.67 14.77 -2.97
N VAL A 450 -4.55 13.48 -3.26
CA VAL A 450 -5.70 12.56 -3.26
C VAL A 450 -6.07 12.23 -1.81
N THR A 451 -7.31 12.47 -1.42
CA THR A 451 -7.81 12.25 -0.06
C THR A 451 -8.85 11.13 0.04
N GLY A 452 -9.40 10.67 -1.08
CA GLY A 452 -10.40 9.61 -1.09
C GLY A 452 -10.72 9.09 -2.49
N ARG A 453 -11.70 8.19 -2.56
CA ARG A 453 -12.18 7.53 -3.77
C ARG A 453 -13.70 7.48 -3.74
N VAL A 454 -14.31 7.54 -4.90
CA VAL A 454 -15.76 7.43 -5.05
C VAL A 454 -16.10 6.47 -6.17
N TYR A 455 -17.19 5.72 -6.00
CA TYR A 455 -17.79 4.95 -7.07
C TYR A 455 -18.65 5.87 -7.95
N ASN A 456 -18.79 5.50 -9.22
CA ASN A 456 -19.61 6.19 -10.21
C ASN A 456 -20.25 5.17 -11.16
N GLN A 457 -20.92 5.63 -12.22
CA GLN A 457 -21.65 4.74 -13.12
C GLN A 457 -20.74 3.74 -13.85
N ASP A 458 -19.51 4.13 -14.17
CA ASP A 458 -18.54 3.27 -14.85
C ASP A 458 -17.78 2.39 -13.85
N ASN A 459 -17.59 2.89 -12.63
CA ASN A 459 -16.95 2.20 -11.51
C ASN A 459 -17.99 1.96 -10.42
N MET A 460 -18.85 0.96 -10.60
CA MET A 460 -19.88 0.61 -9.61
C MET A 460 -19.30 -0.09 -8.38
N PRO A 461 -19.97 -0.02 -7.21
CA PRO A 461 -19.62 -0.82 -6.04
C PRO A 461 -19.53 -2.32 -6.37
N PRO A 462 -18.69 -3.10 -5.66
CA PRO A 462 -18.52 -4.53 -5.91
C PRO A 462 -19.81 -5.33 -5.68
N GLU A 463 -20.63 -4.91 -4.72
CA GLU A 463 -21.91 -5.56 -4.44
C GLU A 463 -23.07 -4.93 -5.19
N LYS A 464 -24.08 -5.76 -5.49
CA LYS A 464 -25.35 -5.29 -6.05
C LYS A 464 -26.11 -4.52 -4.99
N LEU A 465 -26.02 -3.20 -5.05
CA LEU A 465 -26.79 -2.30 -4.18
C LEU A 465 -28.09 -1.88 -4.88
N PRO A 466 -29.22 -1.77 -4.15
CA PRO A 466 -29.35 -1.90 -2.68
C PRO A 466 -29.61 -3.33 -2.15
N GLU A 467 -29.58 -4.38 -3.00
CA GLU A 467 -29.92 -5.75 -2.61
C GLU A 467 -29.07 -6.27 -1.42
N HIS A 468 -27.77 -5.97 -1.43
CA HIS A 468 -26.81 -6.39 -0.40
C HIS A 468 -26.36 -5.23 0.53
N GLN A 469 -27.28 -4.33 0.90
CA GLN A 469 -26.97 -3.12 1.68
C GLN A 469 -26.37 -3.35 3.08
N THR A 470 -26.51 -4.54 3.66
CA THR A 470 -25.97 -4.91 4.99
C THR A 470 -24.56 -5.48 4.92
N GLN A 471 -24.04 -5.74 3.71
CA GLN A 471 -22.73 -6.35 3.53
C GLN A 471 -21.61 -5.31 3.52
N SER A 472 -20.48 -5.66 4.14
CA SER A 472 -19.22 -4.95 4.02
C SER A 472 -18.23 -5.80 3.23
N VAL A 473 -17.67 -5.24 2.15
CA VAL A 473 -16.87 -6.01 1.19
C VAL A 473 -15.52 -5.35 0.92
N TRP A 474 -14.46 -6.16 0.99
CA TRP A 474 -13.14 -5.84 0.46
C TRP A 474 -12.86 -6.77 -0.71
N ARG A 475 -12.86 -6.25 -1.93
CA ARG A 475 -12.58 -7.00 -3.17
C ARG A 475 -11.45 -6.33 -3.93
N ASP A 476 -10.44 -7.08 -4.31
CA ASP A 476 -9.40 -6.61 -5.22
C ASP A 476 -9.76 -6.85 -6.69
N HIS A 477 -8.99 -6.28 -7.61
CA HIS A 477 -9.20 -6.48 -9.05
C HIS A 477 -8.92 -7.93 -9.50
N GLY A 478 -8.13 -8.69 -8.74
CA GLY A 478 -7.79 -10.08 -9.05
C GLY A 478 -8.92 -11.07 -8.73
N GLY A 479 -9.96 -10.63 -8.04
CA GLY A 479 -11.07 -11.47 -7.59
C GLY A 479 -10.83 -12.12 -6.23
N ASN A 480 -9.85 -11.64 -5.46
CA ASN A 480 -9.75 -12.01 -4.04
C ASN A 480 -10.67 -11.09 -3.24
N GLU A 481 -11.42 -11.66 -2.30
CA GLU A 481 -12.35 -10.87 -1.51
C GLU A 481 -12.58 -11.39 -0.09
N THR A 482 -13.03 -10.48 0.77
CA THR A 482 -13.62 -10.76 2.07
C THR A 482 -14.97 -10.03 2.17
N ILE A 483 -16.02 -10.78 2.48
CA ILE A 483 -17.39 -10.30 2.68
C ILE A 483 -17.78 -10.54 4.13
N MET A 484 -18.38 -9.54 4.77
CA MET A 484 -18.93 -9.61 6.12
C MET A 484 -20.42 -9.24 6.09
N GLU A 485 -21.27 -10.13 6.59
CA GLU A 485 -22.71 -9.91 6.75
C GLU A 485 -23.06 -9.80 8.24
N GLY A 486 -23.78 -8.74 8.60
CA GLY A 486 -24.12 -8.40 9.98
C GLY A 486 -25.58 -8.63 10.36
N THR A 487 -26.44 -9.02 9.40
CA THR A 487 -27.87 -9.23 9.64
C THR A 487 -28.09 -10.38 10.63
N GLU A 488 -28.92 -10.13 11.65
CA GLU A 488 -29.25 -11.13 12.65
C GLU A 488 -29.87 -12.39 12.03
N GLY A 489 -29.31 -13.55 12.37
CA GLY A 489 -29.70 -14.85 11.84
C GLY A 489 -29.12 -15.18 10.46
N LYS A 490 -28.30 -14.29 9.87
CA LYS A 490 -27.64 -14.46 8.57
C LYS A 490 -26.16 -14.07 8.60
N GLN A 491 -25.55 -13.96 9.79
CA GLN A 491 -24.21 -13.44 9.92
C GLN A 491 -23.19 -14.39 9.32
N PHE A 492 -22.25 -13.86 8.54
CA PHE A 492 -21.08 -14.63 8.11
C PHE A 492 -19.88 -13.75 7.84
N ILE A 493 -18.70 -14.37 7.84
CA ILE A 493 -17.48 -13.83 7.26
C ILE A 493 -16.99 -14.83 6.22
N HIS A 494 -16.92 -14.42 4.96
CA HIS A 494 -16.46 -15.25 3.85
C HIS A 494 -15.25 -14.62 3.21
N THR A 495 -14.13 -15.34 3.14
CA THR A 495 -12.93 -14.93 2.41
C THR A 495 -12.65 -15.93 1.30
N GLN A 496 -12.56 -15.45 0.06
CA GLN A 496 -12.24 -16.29 -1.09
C GLN A 496 -11.09 -15.72 -1.91
N GLN A 497 -10.31 -16.63 -2.47
CA GLN A 497 -9.25 -16.31 -3.42
C GLN A 497 -9.70 -16.67 -4.82
N SER A 498 -9.27 -15.89 -5.81
CA SER A 498 -9.52 -16.15 -7.23
C SER A 498 -9.02 -17.52 -7.73
N CYS A 499 -8.09 -18.15 -7.02
CA CYS A 499 -7.61 -19.49 -7.32
C CYS A 499 -8.56 -20.61 -6.85
N GLY A 500 -9.61 -20.30 -6.09
CA GLY A 500 -10.64 -21.24 -5.61
C GLY A 500 -10.45 -21.74 -4.17
N ASN A 501 -9.64 -21.07 -3.35
CA ASN A 501 -9.55 -21.37 -1.91
C ASN A 501 -10.48 -20.46 -1.12
N GLU A 502 -11.12 -21.01 -0.08
CA GLU A 502 -12.20 -20.35 0.64
C GLU A 502 -12.10 -20.61 2.15
N LEU A 503 -12.45 -19.60 2.94
CA LEU A 503 -12.67 -19.67 4.38
C LEU A 503 -14.03 -19.03 4.68
N LEU A 504 -14.94 -19.80 5.26
CA LEU A 504 -16.27 -19.35 5.67
C LEU A 504 -16.45 -19.54 7.18
N MET A 505 -16.84 -18.48 7.86
CA MET A 505 -17.37 -18.51 9.23
C MET A 505 -18.85 -18.14 9.13
N ASP A 506 -19.73 -19.12 9.18
CA ASP A 506 -21.17 -18.93 9.10
C ASP A 506 -21.78 -18.99 10.51
N GLY A 507 -22.43 -17.91 10.92
CA GLY A 507 -23.19 -17.78 12.16
C GLY A 507 -24.70 -17.68 11.92
N SER A 508 -25.15 -18.00 10.70
CA SER A 508 -26.57 -18.02 10.36
C SER A 508 -27.30 -19.07 11.17
N SER A 509 -28.50 -18.73 11.65
CA SER A 509 -29.26 -19.59 12.56
C SER A 509 -29.60 -20.93 11.89
N GLY A 510 -29.13 -22.02 12.49
CA GLY A 510 -29.31 -23.39 11.96
C GLY A 510 -28.28 -23.81 10.91
N ASN A 511 -27.25 -23.01 10.64
CA ASN A 511 -26.12 -23.35 9.78
C ASN A 511 -24.76 -22.96 10.40
N GLU A 512 -24.68 -22.87 11.72
CA GLU A 512 -23.50 -22.40 12.44
C GLU A 512 -22.28 -23.30 12.19
N LYS A 513 -21.35 -22.84 11.33
CA LYS A 513 -20.23 -23.63 10.79
C LYS A 513 -18.97 -22.79 10.59
N ILE A 514 -17.81 -23.44 10.67
CA ILE A 514 -16.53 -22.90 10.19
C ILE A 514 -15.97 -23.86 9.16
N GLU A 515 -15.75 -23.37 7.94
CA GLU A 515 -15.33 -24.16 6.79
C GLU A 515 -14.05 -23.62 6.17
N LEU A 516 -13.08 -24.51 5.95
CA LEU A 516 -11.90 -24.28 5.12
C LEU A 516 -12.02 -25.18 3.91
N ARG A 517 -12.00 -24.62 2.70
CA ARG A 517 -12.09 -25.36 1.44
C ARG A 517 -10.96 -24.94 0.50
N ASP A 518 -10.38 -25.92 -0.19
CA ASP A 518 -9.47 -25.65 -1.30
C ASP A 518 -10.14 -25.87 -2.65
N LYS A 519 -9.43 -25.46 -3.71
CA LYS A 519 -9.89 -25.62 -5.10
C LYS A 519 -10.24 -27.06 -5.50
N TYR A 520 -9.67 -28.06 -4.85
CA TYR A 520 -9.81 -29.47 -5.21
C TYR A 520 -10.90 -30.19 -4.39
N GLY A 521 -11.63 -29.45 -3.55
CA GLY A 521 -12.70 -29.97 -2.71
C GLY A 521 -12.22 -30.62 -1.42
N ASN A 522 -10.97 -30.40 -1.02
CA ASN A 522 -10.52 -30.78 0.33
C ASN A 522 -11.11 -29.80 1.33
N GLU A 523 -11.67 -30.33 2.42
CA GLU A 523 -12.40 -29.52 3.38
C GLU A 523 -12.11 -29.90 4.84
N VAL A 524 -12.12 -28.88 5.70
CA VAL A 524 -12.17 -29.00 7.16
C VAL A 524 -13.36 -28.21 7.66
N ILE A 525 -14.29 -28.88 8.34
CA ILE A 525 -15.57 -28.31 8.77
C ILE A 525 -15.74 -28.53 10.28
N LEU A 526 -15.96 -27.44 11.01
CA LEU A 526 -16.46 -27.47 12.39
C LEU A 526 -17.95 -27.12 12.33
N ASP A 527 -18.81 -28.09 12.57
CA ASP A 527 -20.26 -27.93 12.50
C ASP A 527 -20.85 -27.93 13.90
N ALA A 528 -21.29 -26.76 14.37
CA ALA A 528 -21.86 -26.60 15.70
C ALA A 528 -23.28 -27.21 15.80
N VAL A 529 -24.02 -27.23 14.69
CA VAL A 529 -25.38 -27.78 14.62
C VAL A 529 -25.35 -29.30 14.69
N ALA A 530 -24.47 -29.92 13.93
CA ALA A 530 -24.25 -31.37 13.95
C ALA A 530 -23.41 -31.82 15.15
N GLY A 531 -22.64 -30.92 15.77
CA GLY A 531 -21.67 -31.23 16.82
C GLY A 531 -20.50 -32.06 16.31
N THR A 532 -20.06 -31.83 15.08
CA THR A 532 -19.03 -32.65 14.40
C THR A 532 -17.82 -31.83 13.95
N ILE A 533 -16.67 -32.49 13.86
CA ILE A 533 -15.48 -31.98 13.18
C ILE A 533 -15.16 -32.95 12.06
N THR A 534 -15.19 -32.47 10.82
CA THR A 534 -14.96 -33.30 9.63
C THR A 534 -13.70 -32.85 8.91
N ILE A 535 -12.85 -33.80 8.56
CA ILE A 535 -11.73 -33.62 7.62
C ILE A 535 -12.01 -34.56 6.46
N HIS A 536 -12.21 -34.02 5.26
CA HIS A 536 -12.62 -34.78 4.10
C HIS A 536 -11.80 -34.39 2.87
N SER A 537 -11.29 -35.41 2.17
CA SER A 537 -10.51 -35.27 0.94
C SER A 537 -10.98 -36.33 -0.06
N PRO A 538 -11.76 -35.96 -1.08
CA PRO A 538 -12.43 -36.94 -1.94
C PRO A 538 -11.54 -37.51 -3.06
N SER A 539 -10.44 -36.86 -3.42
CA SER A 539 -9.73 -37.10 -4.69
C SER A 539 -8.32 -37.68 -4.55
N HIS A 540 -7.67 -37.58 -3.38
CA HIS A 540 -6.26 -37.91 -3.21
C HIS A 540 -5.92 -38.59 -1.86
N GLU A 541 -4.69 -39.07 -1.73
CA GLU A 541 -4.17 -39.64 -0.48
C GLU A 541 -4.11 -38.57 0.61
N SER A 542 -4.75 -38.84 1.75
CA SER A 542 -4.66 -38.00 2.95
C SER A 542 -3.55 -38.51 3.87
N LYS A 543 -2.57 -37.66 4.19
CA LYS A 543 -1.45 -38.00 5.07
C LYS A 543 -1.40 -37.05 6.27
N ILE A 544 -1.49 -37.62 7.48
CA ILE A 544 -1.34 -36.88 8.73
C ILE A 544 0.04 -37.20 9.31
N VAL A 545 0.94 -36.21 9.35
CA VAL A 545 2.28 -36.35 9.96
C VAL A 545 2.30 -35.58 11.27
N LEU A 546 2.60 -36.28 12.35
CA LEU A 546 2.55 -35.75 13.71
C LEU A 546 3.96 -35.76 14.29
N GLY A 547 4.24 -34.80 15.17
CA GLY A 547 5.58 -34.54 15.69
C GLY A 547 6.02 -35.56 16.75
N LYS A 548 6.36 -35.06 17.94
CA LYS A 548 6.95 -35.90 19.02
C LYS A 548 5.95 -36.84 19.69
N SER A 549 4.70 -36.42 19.85
CA SER A 549 3.68 -37.19 20.58
C SER A 549 2.28 -36.81 20.11
N ILE A 550 1.36 -37.75 20.28
CA ILE A 550 -0.07 -37.58 20.04
C ILE A 550 -0.77 -38.18 21.26
N GLU A 551 -1.77 -37.48 21.79
CA GLU A 551 -2.63 -37.98 22.86
C GLU A 551 -4.09 -37.86 22.40
N ALA A 552 -4.79 -38.99 22.37
CA ALA A 552 -6.21 -39.06 22.06
C ALA A 552 -6.95 -39.59 23.31
N SER A 553 -7.92 -38.83 23.80
CA SER A 553 -8.78 -39.23 24.91
C SER A 553 -10.25 -38.94 24.58
N SER A 554 -11.15 -39.83 25.02
CA SER A 554 -12.59 -39.69 24.88
C SER A 554 -13.24 -39.90 26.25
N LEU A 555 -14.31 -39.16 26.53
CA LEU A 555 -15.09 -39.31 27.76
C LEU A 555 -15.97 -40.58 27.73
N SER A 556 -16.28 -41.07 26.53
CA SER A 556 -16.99 -42.33 26.32
C SER A 556 -16.16 -43.18 25.37
N ASP A 557 -16.53 -43.21 24.09
CA ASP A 557 -16.01 -44.19 23.16
C ASP A 557 -15.00 -43.53 22.23
N LEU A 558 -13.92 -44.24 21.93
CA LEU A 558 -13.05 -43.95 20.80
C LEU A 558 -13.23 -45.10 19.80
N ILE A 559 -13.74 -44.78 18.62
CA ILE A 559 -14.07 -45.78 17.59
C ILE A 559 -13.23 -45.51 16.34
N GLU A 560 -12.35 -46.44 15.99
CA GLU A 560 -11.60 -46.43 14.73
C GLU A 560 -12.23 -47.44 13.75
N ARG A 561 -12.55 -47.00 12.52
CA ARG A 561 -13.14 -47.86 11.48
C ARG A 561 -12.34 -47.74 10.20
N PHE A 562 -11.87 -48.86 9.68
CA PHE A 562 -11.14 -48.95 8.42
C PHE A 562 -11.93 -49.84 7.46
N GLN A 563 -12.24 -49.35 6.25
CA GLN A 563 -12.85 -50.16 5.19
C GLN A 563 -11.81 -50.99 4.42
N GLY A 564 -10.60 -50.44 4.29
CA GLY A 564 -9.46 -51.10 3.66
C GLY A 564 -8.52 -51.75 4.67
N ASN A 565 -7.25 -51.86 4.27
CA ASN A 565 -6.21 -52.43 5.12
C ASN A 565 -5.80 -51.45 6.24
N TRP A 566 -5.48 -51.99 7.40
CA TRP A 566 -4.82 -51.27 8.49
C TRP A 566 -3.44 -51.87 8.74
N GLU A 567 -2.41 -51.03 8.76
CA GLU A 567 -1.02 -51.40 9.02
C GLU A 567 -0.42 -50.44 10.06
N ALA A 568 0.31 -50.98 11.03
CA ALA A 568 1.00 -50.21 12.06
C ALA A 568 2.45 -50.70 12.21
N ASP A 569 3.41 -49.84 11.83
CA ASP A 569 4.84 -50.06 12.06
C ASP A 569 5.30 -49.31 13.31
N ILE A 570 5.73 -50.06 14.33
CA ILE A 570 6.06 -49.53 15.65
C ILE A 570 7.50 -49.89 15.97
N VAL A 571 8.40 -48.92 15.81
CA VAL A 571 9.85 -49.07 16.11
C VAL A 571 10.10 -49.20 17.61
N GLY A 572 9.29 -48.52 18.43
CA GLY A 572 9.40 -48.50 19.88
C GLY A 572 8.67 -49.66 20.56
N SER A 573 7.86 -49.33 21.56
CA SER A 573 7.04 -50.31 22.28
C SER A 573 5.57 -49.91 22.26
N THR A 574 4.69 -50.89 22.17
CA THR A 574 3.25 -50.71 22.34
C THR A 574 2.83 -51.18 23.73
N LYS A 575 2.07 -50.35 24.45
CA LYS A 575 1.46 -50.72 25.73
C LYS A 575 -0.04 -50.49 25.67
N ILE A 576 -0.80 -51.57 25.77
CA ILE A 576 -2.27 -51.54 25.85
C ILE A 576 -2.66 -51.87 27.29
N LYS A 577 -3.36 -50.96 27.97
CA LYS A 577 -3.94 -51.18 29.30
C LYS A 577 -5.45 -51.10 29.18
N VAL A 578 -6.13 -52.21 29.49
CA VAL A 578 -7.60 -52.28 29.46
C VAL A 578 -8.10 -52.57 30.87
N GLY A 579 -9.10 -51.81 31.31
CA GLY A 579 -9.68 -51.95 32.64
C GLY A 579 -10.72 -53.08 32.75
N ALA A 580 -11.34 -53.45 31.63
CA ALA A 580 -12.35 -54.49 31.53
C ALA A 580 -11.90 -55.59 30.53
N ASP A 581 -12.62 -55.76 29.43
CA ASP A 581 -12.43 -56.81 28.44
C ASP A 581 -11.75 -56.33 27.14
N VAL A 582 -11.02 -57.25 26.51
CA VAL A 582 -10.52 -57.10 25.14
C VAL A 582 -11.12 -58.23 24.32
N THR A 583 -11.82 -57.88 23.24
CA THR A 583 -12.41 -58.83 22.30
C THR A 583 -11.81 -58.63 20.91
N GLU A 584 -11.12 -59.65 20.39
CA GLU A 584 -10.61 -59.68 19.02
C GLU A 584 -11.39 -60.72 18.21
N VAL A 585 -12.02 -60.32 17.10
CA VAL A 585 -12.77 -61.22 16.21
C VAL A 585 -12.13 -61.25 14.84
N PHE A 586 -11.57 -62.39 14.46
CA PHE A 586 -11.01 -62.62 13.13
C PHE A 586 -11.99 -63.45 12.30
N VAL A 587 -12.54 -62.88 11.23
CA VAL A 587 -13.38 -63.62 10.27
C VAL A 587 -12.51 -64.48 9.34
N GLY A 588 -11.30 -64.00 9.03
CA GLY A 588 -10.29 -64.72 8.25
C GLY A 588 -9.20 -65.37 9.11
N ALA A 589 -8.10 -65.76 8.46
CA ALA A 589 -6.95 -66.34 9.16
C ALA A 589 -6.17 -65.28 9.97
N GLN A 590 -5.74 -65.66 11.17
CA GLN A 590 -4.82 -64.88 11.99
C GLN A 590 -3.40 -65.46 11.89
N HIS A 591 -2.43 -64.67 11.42
CA HIS A 591 -1.01 -65.03 11.44
C HIS A 591 -0.26 -64.19 12.47
N LYS A 592 0.40 -64.83 13.43
CA LYS A 592 1.19 -64.15 14.47
C LYS A 592 2.61 -64.72 14.52
N THR A 593 3.56 -63.95 14.00
CA THR A 593 4.99 -64.29 14.01
C THR A 593 5.70 -63.49 15.09
N ILE A 594 6.51 -64.14 15.92
CA ILE A 594 7.24 -63.50 17.00
C ILE A 594 8.69 -63.98 16.95
N LEU A 595 9.62 -63.06 16.67
CA LEU A 595 11.05 -63.36 16.54
C LEU A 595 11.79 -63.34 17.89
N GLY A 596 11.22 -62.63 18.88
CA GLY A 596 11.77 -62.51 20.23
C GLY A 596 11.08 -63.40 21.27
N SER A 597 11.31 -63.10 22.54
CA SER A 597 10.68 -63.81 23.65
C SER A 597 9.23 -63.36 23.89
N VAL A 598 8.36 -64.29 24.29
CA VAL A 598 6.97 -64.02 24.67
C VAL A 598 6.73 -64.49 26.09
N THR A 599 6.23 -63.58 26.93
CA THR A 599 5.78 -63.90 28.29
C THR A 599 4.29 -63.60 28.40
N LYS A 600 3.47 -64.61 28.71
CA LYS A 600 2.04 -64.44 29.02
C LYS A 600 1.82 -64.72 30.51
N LEU A 601 1.45 -63.70 31.27
CA LEU A 601 1.02 -63.80 32.66
C LEU A 601 -0.51 -63.72 32.69
N ILE A 602 -1.16 -64.71 33.29
CA ILE A 602 -2.62 -64.82 33.30
C ILE A 602 -3.07 -65.16 34.72
N SER A 603 -3.97 -64.35 35.27
CA SER A 603 -4.59 -64.54 36.59
C SER A 603 -6.06 -64.09 36.54
N PRO A 604 -7.00 -64.81 37.16
CA PRO A 604 -6.84 -66.12 37.79
C PRO A 604 -6.93 -67.30 36.80
N HIS A 605 -7.49 -67.09 35.60
CA HIS A 605 -7.90 -68.19 34.71
C HIS A 605 -7.56 -67.92 33.23
N LYS A 606 -7.14 -68.97 32.52
CA LYS A 606 -7.04 -69.01 31.06
C LYS A 606 -7.96 -70.12 30.52
N GLY A 607 -8.94 -69.75 29.70
CA GLY A 607 -9.72 -70.69 28.88
C GLY A 607 -9.25 -70.66 27.43
N GLU A 608 -9.08 -71.82 26.81
CA GLU A 608 -8.72 -71.96 25.40
C GLU A 608 -9.50 -73.16 24.85
N ALA A 609 -10.31 -72.94 23.81
CA ALA A 609 -11.13 -73.96 23.17
C ALA A 609 -10.78 -74.01 21.68
N ILE A 610 -10.42 -75.20 21.20
CA ILE A 610 -9.99 -75.43 19.81
C ILE A 610 -10.93 -76.49 19.25
N PHE A 611 -11.77 -76.09 18.30
CA PHE A 611 -12.77 -76.98 17.68
C PHE A 611 -12.19 -77.83 16.54
N GLY A 612 -11.08 -77.38 15.95
CA GLY A 612 -10.36 -78.09 14.90
C GLY A 612 -9.14 -78.84 15.45
N TRP A 613 -8.03 -78.74 14.73
CA TRP A 613 -6.76 -79.35 15.11
C TRP A 613 -5.77 -78.26 15.53
N GLU A 614 -5.05 -78.47 16.63
CA GLU A 614 -3.91 -77.66 17.05
C GLU A 614 -2.62 -78.39 16.66
N ASN A 615 -1.72 -77.73 15.93
CA ASN A 615 -0.38 -78.23 15.70
C ASN A 615 0.65 -77.34 16.38
N LYS A 616 1.44 -77.92 17.29
CA LYS A 616 2.42 -77.21 18.10
C LYS A 616 3.80 -77.82 17.92
N VAL A 617 4.67 -77.10 17.23
CA VAL A 617 6.06 -77.49 16.99
C VAL A 617 6.97 -76.69 17.93
N ILE A 618 7.85 -77.37 18.65
CA ILE A 618 8.79 -76.75 19.57
C ILE A 618 10.20 -77.19 19.15
N GLY A 619 10.98 -76.26 18.60
CA GLY A 619 12.35 -76.56 18.13
C GLY A 619 13.41 -76.65 19.25
N GLY A 620 13.07 -76.21 20.47
CA GLY A 620 13.98 -76.21 21.63
C GLY A 620 13.39 -76.93 22.85
N ARG A 621 13.82 -76.54 24.06
CA ARG A 621 13.32 -77.11 25.31
C ARG A 621 11.96 -76.53 25.70
N LYS A 622 10.95 -77.38 25.88
CA LYS A 622 9.70 -77.03 26.58
C LYS A 622 9.84 -77.36 28.07
N SER A 623 9.62 -76.39 28.94
CA SER A 623 9.49 -76.61 30.39
C SER A 623 8.10 -76.15 30.84
N GLU A 624 7.39 -76.99 31.58
CA GLU A 624 6.04 -76.71 32.08
C GLU A 624 6.06 -76.96 33.58
N TYR A 625 5.71 -75.95 34.38
CA TYR A 625 5.70 -76.02 35.84
C TYR A 625 4.28 -75.76 36.33
N VAL A 626 3.69 -76.74 37.01
CA VAL A 626 2.32 -76.67 37.52
C VAL A 626 2.35 -76.87 39.02
N LYS A 627 1.86 -75.88 39.79
CA LYS A 627 1.77 -75.96 41.26
C LYS A 627 0.55 -76.74 41.77
N GLY A 628 -0.46 -76.96 40.93
CA GLY A 628 -1.71 -77.67 41.25
C GLY A 628 -1.91 -78.96 40.44
N SER A 629 -3.14 -79.45 40.40
CA SER A 629 -3.52 -80.63 39.62
C SER A 629 -3.63 -80.32 38.12
N VAL A 630 -3.13 -81.24 37.29
CA VAL A 630 -3.34 -81.24 35.84
C VAL A 630 -4.31 -82.37 35.52
N VAL A 631 -5.41 -82.05 34.84
CA VAL A 631 -6.35 -83.04 34.29
C VAL A 631 -6.32 -82.91 32.77
N LYS A 632 -5.93 -83.99 32.07
CA LYS A 632 -5.95 -84.05 30.60
C LYS A 632 -6.76 -85.26 30.15
N GLY A 633 -7.95 -85.04 29.61
CA GLY A 633 -8.73 -86.09 28.94
C GLY A 633 -8.27 -86.24 27.49
N HIS A 634 -7.98 -87.47 27.05
CA HIS A 634 -7.66 -87.77 25.66
C HIS A 634 -8.55 -88.93 25.20
N TRP A 635 -9.09 -88.84 23.99
CA TRP A 635 -9.88 -89.90 23.35
C TRP A 635 -9.15 -90.33 22.07
N GLY A 636 -8.28 -91.34 22.19
CA GLY A 636 -7.41 -91.80 21.11
C GLY A 636 -6.11 -90.99 21.02
N THR A 637 -5.03 -91.51 21.58
CA THR A 637 -3.70 -90.89 21.58
C THR A 637 -2.72 -91.80 20.85
N GLU A 638 -2.05 -91.30 19.81
CA GLU A 638 -0.92 -91.98 19.18
C GLU A 638 0.36 -91.19 19.51
N MET A 639 1.25 -91.75 20.34
CA MET A 639 2.44 -91.07 20.84
C MET A 639 3.69 -91.73 20.25
N LYS A 640 4.35 -91.08 19.28
CA LYS A 640 5.64 -91.54 18.73
C LYS A 640 6.78 -90.84 19.47
N LEU A 641 7.51 -91.58 20.30
CA LEU A 641 8.61 -91.08 21.14
C LEU A 641 9.97 -91.30 20.45
N GLY A 642 10.83 -90.29 20.46
CA GLY A 642 12.23 -90.36 20.04
C GLY A 642 13.20 -90.51 21.23
N LYS A 643 14.12 -91.46 21.11
CA LYS A 643 15.38 -91.74 21.85
C LYS A 643 15.40 -91.85 23.40
N SER A 644 14.65 -91.10 24.21
CA SER A 644 14.65 -91.33 25.68
C SER A 644 13.63 -90.46 26.45
N LYS A 645 13.06 -91.01 27.54
CA LYS A 645 12.34 -90.27 28.57
C LYS A 645 12.98 -90.57 29.93
N GLN A 646 13.38 -89.54 30.67
CA GLN A 646 13.85 -89.63 32.05
C GLN A 646 12.92 -88.77 32.91
N ALA A 647 12.38 -89.35 33.98
CA ALA A 647 11.47 -88.68 34.91
C ALA A 647 12.05 -88.80 36.32
N ASP A 648 12.58 -87.70 36.85
CA ASP A 648 13.12 -87.68 38.21
C ASP A 648 12.07 -87.16 39.19
N LYS A 649 11.77 -87.98 40.21
CA LYS A 649 11.00 -87.66 41.43
C LYS A 649 9.61 -87.06 41.19
N ALA A 650 8.64 -87.92 40.89
CA ALA A 650 7.22 -87.64 41.11
C ALA A 650 6.65 -88.70 42.09
N PRO A 651 5.88 -88.31 43.12
CA PRO A 651 5.37 -89.27 44.11
C PRO A 651 4.24 -90.16 43.59
N PHE A 652 3.58 -89.79 42.48
CA PHE A 652 2.51 -90.58 41.86
C PHE A 652 2.48 -90.40 40.34
N LEU A 653 2.39 -91.49 39.60
CA LEU A 653 2.08 -91.52 38.16
C LEU A 653 0.94 -92.52 37.96
N ILE A 654 -0.25 -92.05 37.61
CA ILE A 654 -1.44 -92.90 37.42
C ILE A 654 -1.80 -92.86 35.92
N HIS A 655 -1.80 -94.01 35.26
CA HIS A 655 -2.27 -94.17 33.89
C HIS A 655 -3.62 -94.90 33.91
N ASN A 656 -4.72 -94.17 33.76
CA ASN A 656 -6.02 -94.76 33.43
C ASN A 656 -6.17 -94.80 31.91
N LEU A 657 -6.06 -95.98 31.31
CA LEU A 657 -6.08 -96.17 29.85
C LEU A 657 -7.10 -97.25 29.48
N GLY A 658 -8.07 -96.91 28.64
CA GLY A 658 -9.08 -97.87 28.15
C GLY A 658 -8.54 -98.88 27.12
N LYS A 659 -7.54 -98.51 26.31
CA LYS A 659 -6.73 -99.40 25.44
C LYS A 659 -5.35 -98.76 25.26
N ALA A 660 -4.28 -99.52 25.45
CA ALA A 660 -2.90 -99.02 25.31
C ALA A 660 -2.08 -99.90 24.36
N TYR A 661 -1.39 -99.28 23.41
CA TYR A 661 -0.38 -99.90 22.56
C TYR A 661 0.97 -99.22 22.85
N TYR A 662 1.90 -99.96 23.45
CA TYR A 662 3.26 -99.48 23.69
C TYR A 662 4.19 -100.10 22.65
N SER A 663 4.78 -99.27 21.78
CA SER A 663 5.88 -99.66 20.91
C SER A 663 7.10 -98.85 21.33
N VAL A 664 8.06 -99.49 21.98
CA VAL A 664 9.30 -98.87 22.42
C VAL A 664 10.45 -99.49 21.62
N LYS A 665 11.21 -98.66 20.90
CA LYS A 665 12.52 -99.04 20.34
C LYS A 665 13.60 -98.48 21.26
N GLY A 666 13.89 -99.17 22.36
CA GLY A 666 14.91 -98.78 23.34
C GLY A 666 14.65 -99.31 24.75
N VAL A 667 15.62 -99.10 25.65
CA VAL A 667 15.56 -99.53 27.05
C VAL A 667 14.58 -98.66 27.84
N VAL A 668 13.65 -99.30 28.57
CA VAL A 668 12.77 -98.64 29.54
C VAL A 668 13.37 -98.88 30.93
N ALA A 669 13.88 -97.83 31.58
CA ALA A 669 14.28 -97.87 32.98
C ALA A 669 13.33 -96.97 33.79
N GLN A 670 12.58 -97.54 34.73
CA GLN A 670 11.71 -96.81 35.65
C GLN A 670 12.08 -97.14 37.09
N LYS A 671 12.31 -96.10 37.90
CA LYS A 671 12.59 -96.24 39.34
C LYS A 671 11.43 -95.58 40.10
N MET A 672 10.53 -96.39 40.64
CA MET A 672 9.29 -95.92 41.29
C MET A 672 9.07 -96.67 42.61
N ALA A 673 8.47 -96.02 43.60
CA ALA A 673 8.17 -96.65 44.90
C ALA A 673 6.95 -97.59 44.83
N THR A 674 6.04 -97.36 43.90
CA THR A 674 4.84 -98.20 43.70
C THR A 674 4.37 -98.07 42.27
N TRP A 675 4.19 -99.18 41.55
CA TRP A 675 3.64 -99.21 40.20
C TRP A 675 2.24 -99.84 40.26
N ARG A 676 1.21 -99.11 39.85
CA ARG A 676 -0.15 -99.64 39.66
C ARG A 676 -0.60 -99.39 38.22
N THR A 677 -1.08 -100.41 37.53
CA THR A 677 -1.68 -100.32 36.19
C THR A 677 -3.07 -100.95 36.26
N GLU A 678 -4.10 -100.15 36.08
CA GLU A 678 -5.48 -100.62 35.95
C GLU A 678 -5.84 -100.60 34.46
N CYS A 679 -6.10 -101.78 33.90
CA CYS A 679 -6.45 -101.94 32.50
C CYS A 679 -7.77 -102.70 32.41
N GLU A 680 -8.81 -102.06 31.88
CA GLU A 680 -10.11 -102.69 31.63
C GLU A 680 -10.15 -103.45 30.28
N GLY A 681 -8.97 -103.71 29.68
CA GLY A 681 -8.82 -104.36 28.38
C GLY A 681 -7.55 -105.22 28.27
N LYS A 682 -7.25 -105.72 27.06
CA LYS A 682 -6.06 -106.54 26.83
C LYS A 682 -4.80 -105.67 26.75
N ALA A 683 -3.83 -105.92 27.62
CA ALA A 683 -2.50 -105.32 27.55
C ALA A 683 -1.57 -106.18 26.68
N TYR A 684 -0.83 -105.54 25.76
CA TYR A 684 0.15 -106.19 24.90
C TYR A 684 1.51 -105.50 25.05
N THR A 685 2.52 -106.25 25.48
CA THR A 685 3.92 -105.79 25.57
C THR A 685 4.76 -106.62 24.61
N LYS A 686 5.51 -105.97 23.73
CA LYS A 686 6.47 -106.62 22.84
C LYS A 686 7.83 -105.95 23.07
N ALA A 687 8.66 -106.56 23.89
CA ALA A 687 10.00 -106.11 24.24
C ALA A 687 10.98 -107.25 24.04
N GLN A 688 12.22 -106.93 23.67
CA GLN A 688 13.27 -107.92 23.45
C GLN A 688 13.81 -108.45 24.80
N ASP A 689 13.89 -107.56 25.80
CA ASP A 689 14.20 -107.87 27.20
C ASP A 689 13.20 -107.17 28.11
N ILE A 690 12.73 -107.87 29.16
CA ILE A 690 11.89 -107.31 30.21
C ILE A 690 12.63 -107.49 31.54
N TYR A 691 13.07 -106.37 32.14
CA TYR A 691 13.65 -106.33 33.47
C TYR A 691 12.62 -105.80 34.46
N LEU A 692 12.20 -106.64 35.41
CA LEU A 692 11.31 -106.28 36.51
C LEU A 692 12.10 -106.38 37.82
N ASP A 693 12.54 -105.24 38.35
CA ASP A 693 13.12 -105.13 39.68
C ASP A 693 12.11 -104.42 40.59
N ALA A 694 11.35 -105.22 41.33
CA ALA A 694 10.42 -104.73 42.34
C ALA A 694 11.01 -105.06 43.71
N GLY A 695 11.48 -104.06 44.45
CA GLY A 695 11.97 -104.22 45.83
C GLY A 695 10.87 -104.51 46.87
N GLY A 696 9.71 -105.06 46.46
CA GLY A 696 8.54 -105.35 47.30
C GLY A 696 7.57 -106.34 46.64
N ASP A 697 6.57 -106.79 47.39
CA ASP A 697 5.62 -107.84 46.98
C ASP A 697 4.92 -107.54 45.63
N MET A 698 4.90 -108.52 44.73
CA MET A 698 4.13 -108.48 43.48
C MET A 698 2.81 -109.23 43.67
N ASP A 699 1.68 -108.50 43.69
CA ASP A 699 0.33 -109.05 43.83
C ASP A 699 -0.38 -109.05 42.47
N PHE A 700 -0.59 -110.22 41.86
CA PHE A 700 -1.34 -110.37 40.61
C PHE A 700 -2.78 -110.78 40.92
N LYS A 701 -3.72 -109.84 40.81
CA LYS A 701 -5.16 -110.10 40.99
C LYS A 701 -5.91 -109.98 39.67
N GLY A 702 -6.45 -111.09 39.16
CA GLY A 702 -7.31 -111.15 37.98
C GLY A 702 -7.02 -112.37 37.09
N GLY A 703 -8.06 -113.00 36.54
CA GLY A 703 -7.99 -114.33 35.92
C GLY A 703 -7.12 -114.48 34.65
N VAL A 704 -6.71 -115.74 34.42
CA VAL A 704 -5.98 -116.35 33.28
C VAL A 704 -4.80 -115.54 32.74
N HIS A 705 -3.62 -115.78 33.32
CA HIS A 705 -2.34 -115.37 32.75
C HIS A 705 -1.85 -116.42 31.75
N LYS A 706 -1.76 -116.06 30.47
CA LYS A 706 -1.25 -116.93 29.40
C LYS A 706 0.13 -116.43 28.98
N ILE A 707 1.18 -117.09 29.47
CA ILE A 707 2.56 -116.85 29.05
C ILE A 707 2.88 -117.88 27.96
N SER A 708 2.97 -117.45 26.71
CA SER A 708 3.41 -118.28 25.59
C SER A 708 4.85 -117.93 25.26
N ALA A 709 5.79 -118.76 25.69
CA ALA A 709 7.17 -118.74 25.23
C ALA A 709 7.30 -119.68 24.03
N THR A 710 7.75 -119.15 22.90
CA THR A 710 8.19 -119.92 21.74
C THR A 710 9.71 -120.02 21.83
N GLU A 711 10.22 -121.26 21.89
CA GLU A 711 11.63 -121.69 21.81
C GLU A 711 12.32 -122.11 23.13
N ALA A 712 13.22 -123.09 22.97
CA ALA A 712 13.58 -124.17 23.89
C ALA A 712 14.43 -123.77 25.13
N PHE A 713 14.31 -124.57 26.21
CA PHE A 713 15.18 -124.50 27.39
C PHE A 713 16.36 -125.47 27.24
N GLU A 714 17.59 -124.98 27.36
CA GLU A 714 18.81 -125.77 27.61
C GLU A 714 19.13 -125.81 29.12
N GLU A 715 19.79 -126.90 29.53
CA GLU A 715 19.93 -127.42 30.90
C GLU A 715 20.84 -126.63 31.87
N TYR A 716 20.66 -126.98 33.16
CA TYR A 716 21.49 -126.75 34.36
C TYR A 716 21.29 -125.42 35.11
N GLU A 717 20.52 -125.43 36.21
CA GLU A 717 20.98 -125.76 37.57
C GLU A 717 19.82 -125.66 38.59
N THR A 718 19.59 -126.79 39.27
CA THR A 718 18.97 -127.03 40.58
C THR A 718 18.07 -125.95 41.23
N MET A 719 16.75 -126.18 41.20
CA MET A 719 15.78 -125.55 42.10
C MET A 719 15.72 -126.32 43.44
N MET A 720 15.99 -125.64 44.55
CA MET A 720 15.72 -126.14 45.90
C MET A 720 14.43 -125.49 46.43
N CYS A 721 13.43 -126.32 46.75
CA CYS A 721 12.15 -125.87 47.32
C CYS A 721 11.80 -126.71 48.56
N LYS A 722 11.38 -126.05 49.64
CA LYS A 722 10.88 -126.70 50.87
C LYS A 722 9.43 -126.28 51.13
N ALA A 723 8.48 -127.18 50.90
CA ALA A 723 7.20 -127.29 51.61
C ALA A 723 6.41 -128.54 51.14
N ASP A 724 6.43 -129.56 51.99
CA ASP A 724 5.36 -130.38 52.59
C ASP A 724 4.12 -130.91 51.85
N ASP A 725 3.79 -130.62 50.58
CA ASP A 725 2.74 -131.40 49.88
C ASP A 725 2.72 -131.22 48.35
N TRP A 726 2.75 -132.32 47.60
CA TRP A 726 2.70 -132.32 46.12
C TRP A 726 1.36 -132.86 45.61
N LYS A 727 0.79 -132.22 44.57
CA LYS A 727 -0.23 -132.82 43.70
C LYS A 727 0.17 -132.64 42.23
N VAL A 728 0.64 -133.72 41.61
CA VAL A 728 0.87 -133.82 40.16
C VAL A 728 -0.41 -134.35 39.50
N LYS A 729 -0.93 -133.62 38.51
CA LYS A 729 -2.01 -134.09 37.62
C LYS A 729 -1.51 -133.97 36.18
N ALA A 730 -0.95 -135.06 35.66
CA ALA A 730 -0.52 -135.16 34.27
C ALA A 730 -1.60 -135.86 33.44
N SER A 731 -2.07 -135.19 32.38
CA SER A 731 -2.76 -135.82 31.26
C SER A 731 -1.79 -135.84 30.08
N ASN A 732 -1.28 -137.03 29.76
CA ASN A 732 -0.44 -137.43 28.60
C ASN A 732 1.11 -137.34 28.68
N ALA A 733 1.76 -137.93 29.70
CA ALA A 733 3.09 -138.55 29.55
C ALA A 733 3.40 -139.55 30.69
N LYS A 734 4.01 -140.69 30.37
CA LYS A 734 4.49 -141.71 31.33
C LYS A 734 5.86 -141.29 31.91
N ILE A 735 6.05 -141.33 33.24
CA ILE A 735 7.38 -141.31 33.86
C ILE A 735 7.49 -142.42 34.91
N ASN A 736 8.56 -143.21 34.79
CA ASN A 736 8.94 -144.33 35.66
C ASN A 736 9.59 -143.83 36.96
N ALA A 737 9.17 -144.39 38.10
CA ALA A 737 9.73 -144.08 39.41
C ALA A 737 10.82 -145.09 39.84
N LYS A 738 11.76 -144.66 40.69
CA LYS A 738 12.52 -145.54 41.59
C LYS A 738 12.72 -144.86 42.95
N MET A 739 12.19 -145.48 44.00
CA MET A 739 12.24 -145.02 45.40
C MET A 739 13.46 -145.64 46.09
N ASN A 740 14.26 -144.83 46.79
CA ASN A 740 15.38 -145.30 47.63
C ASN A 740 15.05 -145.03 49.11
N VAL A 741 14.94 -146.08 49.93
CA VAL A 741 14.27 -146.04 51.25
C VAL A 741 15.27 -145.97 52.41
N LYS A 742 16.11 -144.94 52.48
CA LYS A 742 16.85 -144.61 53.72
C LYS A 742 16.71 -143.17 54.20
N ASP A 743 16.18 -142.26 53.39
CA ASP A 743 16.35 -140.81 53.62
C ASP A 743 15.13 -139.97 53.19
N GLY A 744 14.02 -140.61 52.81
CA GLY A 744 12.75 -139.92 52.48
C GLY A 744 12.79 -138.97 51.27
N THR A 745 13.84 -139.03 50.43
CA THR A 745 14.03 -138.12 49.29
C THR A 745 13.52 -138.75 47.99
N LEU A 746 12.67 -138.02 47.24
CA LEU A 746 12.18 -138.40 45.91
C LEU A 746 13.00 -137.69 44.84
N VAL A 747 13.71 -138.45 44.00
CA VAL A 747 14.39 -137.93 42.81
C VAL A 747 13.54 -138.26 41.58
N ILE A 748 13.10 -137.23 40.85
CA ILE A 748 12.40 -137.36 39.56
C ILE A 748 13.42 -137.00 38.47
N LYS A 749 13.59 -137.88 37.48
CA LYS A 749 14.32 -137.60 36.23
C LYS A 749 13.34 -137.35 35.10
#